data_AF-A0A559LZ91-F1
#
_entry.id   AF-A0A559LZ91-F1
#
_cell.length_a   1.000
_cell.length_b   1.000
_cell.length_c   1.000
_cell.angle_alpha   90.00
_cell.angle_beta   90.00
_cell.angle_gamma   90.00
#
_symmetry.space_group_name_H-M   'P 1'
#
loop_
_entity.id
_entity.type
_entity.pdbx_description
1 polymer ?
#
loop_
_entity_poly.entity_id
_entity_poly.type
_entity_poly.pdbx_seq_one_letter_code
_entity_poly.pdbx_strand_id
1 'polypeptide(L)'
;MATKQLQCAPTPARPRSTNGVINTTKAGTGDTRVVVIIYGQDQEKIVSVFADVLGKPYRIASSFSAVGSEDHGTVIGMATSDAKVDIGSRNKMLMVAINAHCVNLGMPPDVDLSAASDYEFLYTETPFFRRDLSRFIAFTLGQISHHEALITKQRTYFISTTFPDVRTALSNLDILSVGSDAVEIRVDLLKEPLSDGTFGAVPSLSYVGEQVMLLRQRTELPIIFTTRCTRENGRFPMDNPNLYYEYLYRAIQWGCEYIDVEVWLPEDIRRRLYEQRGNSRIISAFHDFSGTFKWPSPQAQQIFDESRKYGDIVKMITTISSMSENYELEYFRSQIKANNPDGPPLSAVNMGQLGQLSRALNTVFSPITHPLLPIVAAPGQLSAAEINGALSTMGQLPKKNIYAIGSFRSTPQATFFEKCFNELGLPHNFASVDRGVKGSVEAFCLQPNFGGAYINPPLHSNQPYIPILSDAARTIGAVDTIVVRGEGASCSFVGDNATWKGIRATLTRDFAPSAYKDRAAIILSSSGEDAASIIFALRSLNIGKIYTVGFKAQGPLASGVEPFTSIESVQRVDQPFAIVSALPPEKSHLVQPLLRHFSSSGRLTPTRHVAGIGGKGKVFVDLANGPRKGDPIAVAEQSGWTAYGVADTSAFTTVETLRLLVGQNVPYSFVRLASGRGLY
;
A
#
# COMPACT_ATOMS: atom_id res chain seq x y z
N MET A 1 10.70 -52.25 12.76
CA MET A 1 9.27 -52.38 12.39
C MET A 1 8.90 -51.18 11.52
N ALA A 2 8.43 -51.43 10.31
CA ALA A 2 8.15 -50.41 9.30
C ALA A 2 6.93 -49.56 9.70
N THR A 3 7.13 -48.27 9.89
CA THR A 3 6.06 -47.28 10.04
C THR A 3 5.53 -46.91 8.66
N LYS A 4 4.25 -47.24 8.41
CA LYS A 4 3.49 -46.82 7.22
C LYS A 4 3.54 -45.29 7.12
N GLN A 5 4.09 -44.78 6.03
CA GLN A 5 3.85 -43.41 5.58
C GLN A 5 2.35 -43.27 5.29
N LEU A 6 1.64 -42.49 6.10
CA LEU A 6 0.31 -42.00 5.78
C LEU A 6 0.45 -41.12 4.53
N GLN A 7 -0.13 -41.56 3.42
CA GLN A 7 -0.30 -40.74 2.22
C GLN A 7 -1.18 -39.53 2.61
N CYS A 8 -0.54 -38.38 2.75
CA CYS A 8 -1.22 -37.10 2.89
C CYS A 8 -2.00 -36.84 1.59
N ALA A 9 -3.27 -36.45 1.69
CA ALA A 9 -4.03 -35.98 0.55
C ALA A 9 -3.26 -34.84 -0.14
N PRO A 10 -3.32 -34.70 -1.48
CA PRO A 10 -2.62 -33.63 -2.16
C PRO A 10 -3.08 -32.29 -1.61
N THR A 11 -2.17 -31.54 -1.00
CA THR A 11 -2.37 -30.14 -0.64
C THR A 11 -2.90 -29.43 -1.88
N PRO A 12 -3.99 -28.64 -1.78
CA PRO A 12 -4.47 -27.87 -2.92
C PRO A 12 -3.28 -27.09 -3.48
N ALA A 13 -3.02 -27.24 -4.79
CA ALA A 13 -1.99 -26.46 -5.43
C ALA A 13 -2.31 -25.00 -5.13
N ARG A 14 -1.37 -24.26 -4.50
CA ARG A 14 -1.51 -22.82 -4.31
C ARG A 14 -1.94 -22.26 -5.67
N PRO A 15 -3.08 -21.55 -5.78
CA PRO A 15 -3.41 -20.86 -7.00
C PRO A 15 -2.18 -20.06 -7.35
N ARG A 16 -1.61 -20.31 -8.54
CA ARG A 16 -0.55 -19.45 -9.05
C ARG A 16 -1.12 -18.05 -8.93
N SER A 17 -0.40 -17.15 -8.25
CA SER A 17 -0.72 -15.74 -8.26
C SER A 17 -0.96 -15.36 -9.72
N THR A 18 -2.22 -15.15 -10.11
CA THR A 18 -2.60 -14.74 -11.46
C THR A 18 -2.12 -13.33 -11.76
N ASN A 19 -1.56 -12.66 -10.74
CA ASN A 19 -0.97 -11.34 -10.84
C ASN A 19 0.45 -11.53 -11.39
N GLY A 20 0.58 -11.40 -12.72
CA GLY A 20 1.84 -11.32 -13.46
C GLY A 20 2.67 -10.08 -13.10
N VAL A 21 2.95 -9.87 -11.82
CA VAL A 21 3.89 -8.86 -11.34
C VAL A 21 5.30 -9.42 -11.54
N ILE A 22 5.76 -9.39 -12.78
CA ILE A 22 7.17 -9.58 -13.11
C ILE A 22 7.87 -8.30 -12.65
N ASN A 23 8.58 -8.42 -11.52
CA ASN A 23 9.35 -7.38 -10.83
C ASN A 23 8.48 -6.26 -10.23
N THR A 24 8.81 -5.85 -9.01
CA THR A 24 8.22 -4.74 -8.23
C THR A 24 8.27 -3.36 -8.93
N THR A 25 8.75 -3.32 -10.19
CA THR A 25 8.97 -2.15 -11.02
C THR A 25 7.87 -1.93 -12.07
N LYS A 26 6.99 -2.89 -12.34
CA LYS A 26 5.84 -2.71 -13.26
C LYS A 26 4.51 -3.03 -12.58
N ALA A 27 3.49 -2.22 -12.85
CA ALA A 27 2.12 -2.54 -12.48
C ALA A 27 1.67 -3.82 -13.22
N GLY A 28 1.04 -4.74 -12.49
CA GLY A 28 0.40 -5.90 -13.10
C GLY A 28 -0.74 -5.46 -14.02
N THR A 29 -1.09 -6.29 -14.99
CA THR A 29 -2.24 -6.02 -15.89
C THR A 29 -3.57 -6.00 -15.13
N GLY A 30 -3.61 -6.60 -13.93
CA GLY A 30 -4.79 -6.72 -13.10
C GLY A 30 -5.85 -7.66 -13.69
N ASP A 31 -7.02 -7.65 -13.07
CA ASP A 31 -8.22 -8.31 -13.55
C ASP A 31 -8.68 -7.67 -14.86
N THR A 32 -8.89 -8.50 -15.87
CA THR A 32 -9.26 -8.07 -17.23
C THR A 32 -10.77 -8.10 -17.46
N ARG A 33 -11.53 -8.68 -16.53
CA ARG A 33 -13.00 -8.74 -16.59
C ARG A 33 -13.63 -7.34 -16.68
N VAL A 34 -14.85 -7.30 -17.20
CA VAL A 34 -15.67 -6.09 -17.25
C VAL A 34 -16.06 -5.69 -15.83
N VAL A 35 -15.83 -4.43 -15.47
CA VAL A 35 -16.18 -3.92 -14.13
C VAL A 35 -17.59 -3.37 -14.18
N VAL A 36 -18.49 -3.98 -13.41
CA VAL A 36 -19.88 -3.54 -13.25
C VAL A 36 -20.04 -2.89 -11.89
N ILE A 37 -20.41 -1.62 -11.87
CA ILE A 37 -20.68 -0.82 -10.67
C ILE A 37 -22.19 -0.75 -10.46
N ILE A 38 -22.65 -1.42 -9.41
CA ILE A 38 -24.04 -1.33 -8.97
C ILE A 38 -24.16 -0.09 -8.10
N TYR A 39 -25.11 0.80 -8.40
CA TYR A 39 -25.29 2.06 -7.68
C TYR A 39 -26.73 2.27 -7.21
N GLY A 40 -26.86 2.89 -6.03
CA GLY A 40 -28.16 3.22 -5.43
C GLY A 40 -28.91 4.34 -6.17
N GLN A 41 -30.16 4.57 -5.78
CA GLN A 41 -30.98 5.64 -6.35
C GLN A 41 -30.27 7.01 -6.28
N ASP A 42 -30.32 7.77 -7.37
CA ASP A 42 -29.66 9.08 -7.53
C ASP A 42 -28.13 9.09 -7.35
N GLN A 43 -27.47 7.92 -7.35
CA GLN A 43 -26.01 7.78 -7.20
C GLN A 43 -25.27 7.43 -8.50
N GLU A 44 -25.91 7.53 -9.67
CA GLU A 44 -25.31 7.18 -10.98
C GLU A 44 -23.92 7.83 -11.21
N LYS A 45 -23.71 9.03 -10.66
CA LYS A 45 -22.43 9.75 -10.75
C LYS A 45 -21.24 8.92 -10.28
N ILE A 46 -21.40 8.00 -9.32
CA ILE A 46 -20.31 7.16 -8.81
C ILE A 46 -19.66 6.32 -9.93
N VAL A 47 -20.44 5.89 -10.92
CA VAL A 47 -19.94 5.12 -12.08
C VAL A 47 -18.88 5.91 -12.84
N SER A 48 -19.14 7.19 -13.08
CA SER A 48 -18.17 8.08 -13.75
C SER A 48 -16.90 8.26 -12.92
N VAL A 49 -16.99 8.28 -11.59
CA VAL A 49 -15.82 8.40 -10.72
C VAL A 49 -14.96 7.14 -10.77
N PHE A 50 -15.57 5.94 -10.74
CA PHE A 50 -14.86 4.67 -10.95
C PHE A 50 -14.16 4.64 -12.32
N ALA A 51 -14.89 5.03 -13.37
CA ALA A 51 -14.38 5.11 -14.73
C ALA A 51 -13.17 6.04 -14.83
N ASP A 52 -13.26 7.24 -14.25
CA ASP A 52 -12.17 8.20 -14.24
C ASP A 52 -10.96 7.70 -13.44
N VAL A 53 -11.16 7.08 -12.28
CA VAL A 53 -10.08 6.49 -11.45
C VAL A 53 -9.37 5.35 -12.20
N LEU A 54 -10.11 4.56 -12.98
CA LEU A 54 -9.57 3.48 -13.80
C LEU A 54 -9.03 3.94 -15.16
N GLY A 55 -9.28 5.21 -15.55
CA GLY A 55 -8.98 5.79 -16.85
C GLY A 55 -9.71 5.11 -18.02
N LYS A 56 -10.93 4.60 -17.77
CA LYS A 56 -11.76 3.87 -18.72
C LYS A 56 -13.00 4.68 -19.12
N PRO A 57 -13.56 4.48 -20.33
CA PRO A 57 -14.91 4.95 -20.63
C PRO A 57 -15.95 4.25 -19.75
N TYR A 58 -17.17 4.79 -19.70
CA TYR A 58 -18.30 4.14 -19.06
C TYR A 58 -19.59 4.24 -19.85
N ARG A 59 -20.51 3.32 -19.57
CA ARG A 59 -21.91 3.36 -20.03
C ARG A 59 -22.82 2.75 -18.96
N ILE A 60 -24.12 3.00 -19.07
CA ILE A 60 -25.13 2.36 -18.22
C ILE A 60 -25.73 1.15 -18.95
N ALA A 61 -26.05 0.10 -18.19
CA ALA A 61 -26.76 -1.09 -18.66
C ALA A 61 -27.95 -1.38 -17.75
N SER A 62 -29.00 -1.98 -18.32
CA SER A 62 -30.25 -2.29 -17.61
C SER A 62 -30.36 -3.75 -17.14
N SER A 63 -29.33 -4.57 -17.33
CA SER A 63 -29.23 -5.95 -16.83
C SER A 63 -27.82 -6.50 -17.01
N PHE A 64 -27.46 -7.56 -16.29
CA PHE A 64 -26.19 -8.26 -16.48
C PHE A 64 -26.14 -9.02 -17.82
N SER A 65 -27.29 -9.47 -18.33
CA SER A 65 -27.39 -10.09 -19.66
C SER A 65 -27.03 -9.17 -20.83
N ALA A 66 -27.09 -7.84 -20.62
CA ALA A 66 -26.70 -6.82 -21.59
C ALA A 66 -25.21 -6.44 -21.53
N VAL A 67 -24.40 -7.18 -20.76
CA VAL A 67 -22.95 -6.98 -20.64
C VAL A 67 -22.24 -8.14 -21.34
N GLY A 68 -21.50 -7.81 -22.39
CA GLY A 68 -20.83 -8.79 -23.25
C GLY A 68 -19.31 -8.61 -23.32
N SER A 69 -18.65 -9.44 -24.12
CA SER A 69 -17.20 -9.36 -24.35
C SER A 69 -16.76 -8.09 -25.08
N GLU A 70 -17.67 -7.42 -25.76
CA GLU A 70 -17.48 -6.11 -26.39
C GLU A 70 -17.27 -4.99 -25.36
N ASP A 71 -17.66 -5.20 -24.10
CA ASP A 71 -17.51 -4.22 -23.02
C ASP A 71 -16.14 -4.27 -22.34
N HIS A 72 -15.22 -5.14 -22.77
CA HIS A 72 -13.86 -5.17 -22.25
C HIS A 72 -13.21 -3.78 -22.36
N GLY A 73 -12.70 -3.28 -21.24
CA GLY A 73 -12.12 -1.93 -21.17
C GLY A 73 -13.11 -0.82 -20.86
N THR A 74 -14.41 -1.12 -20.72
CA THR A 74 -15.45 -0.15 -20.31
C THR A 74 -15.94 -0.46 -18.89
N VAL A 75 -16.22 0.59 -18.11
CA VAL A 75 -16.91 0.46 -16.81
C VAL A 75 -18.42 0.51 -17.05
N ILE A 76 -19.15 -0.46 -16.54
CA ILE A 76 -20.60 -0.54 -16.71
C ILE A 76 -21.27 -0.08 -15.42
N GLY A 77 -22.17 0.89 -15.50
CA GLY A 77 -23.06 1.26 -14.39
C GLY A 77 -24.37 0.47 -14.46
N MET A 78 -24.89 0.06 -13.32
CA MET A 78 -26.19 -0.59 -13.20
C MET A 78 -26.94 -0.12 -11.96
N ALA A 79 -28.21 0.28 -12.10
CA ALA A 79 -29.02 0.65 -10.95
C ALA A 79 -29.31 -0.59 -10.08
N THR A 80 -29.46 -0.41 -8.76
CA THR A 80 -29.80 -1.51 -7.85
C THR A 80 -31.10 -2.22 -8.23
N SER A 81 -32.11 -1.52 -8.76
CA SER A 81 -33.36 -2.11 -9.24
C SER A 81 -33.14 -3.13 -10.36
N ASP A 82 -32.21 -2.82 -11.26
CA ASP A 82 -31.93 -3.60 -12.46
C ASP A 82 -31.01 -4.77 -12.12
N ALA A 83 -29.97 -4.52 -11.32
CA ALA A 83 -29.02 -5.53 -10.88
C ALA A 83 -29.71 -6.71 -10.15
N LYS A 84 -30.73 -6.42 -9.34
CA LYS A 84 -31.48 -7.45 -8.59
C LYS A 84 -32.16 -8.48 -9.48
N VAL A 85 -32.46 -8.13 -10.74
CA VAL A 85 -33.19 -9.01 -11.66
C VAL A 85 -32.35 -10.23 -12.03
N ASP A 86 -31.05 -10.05 -12.30
CA ASP A 86 -30.21 -11.12 -12.88
C ASP A 86 -28.76 -11.21 -12.33
N ILE A 87 -28.42 -10.55 -11.21
CA ILE A 87 -27.07 -10.65 -10.61
C ILE A 87 -26.64 -12.10 -10.32
N GLY A 88 -27.57 -12.96 -9.93
CA GLY A 88 -27.29 -14.36 -9.57
C GLY A 88 -26.89 -15.24 -10.77
N SER A 89 -27.34 -14.89 -11.97
CA SER A 89 -27.04 -15.62 -13.22
C SER A 89 -25.91 -14.97 -14.03
N ARG A 90 -25.27 -13.92 -13.51
CA ARG A 90 -24.18 -13.21 -14.21
C ARG A 90 -23.01 -14.14 -14.53
N ASN A 91 -22.32 -13.86 -15.63
CA ASN A 91 -21.11 -14.57 -16.01
C ASN A 91 -19.91 -14.08 -15.17
N LYS A 92 -19.66 -14.72 -14.02
CA LYS A 92 -18.54 -14.38 -13.11
C LYS A 92 -17.15 -14.50 -13.75
N MET A 93 -17.00 -15.21 -14.87
CA MET A 93 -15.75 -15.28 -15.61
C MET A 93 -15.52 -14.08 -16.53
N LEU A 94 -16.59 -13.38 -16.91
CA LEU A 94 -16.55 -12.21 -17.80
C LEU A 94 -16.51 -10.89 -17.02
N MET A 95 -17.15 -10.84 -15.85
CA MET A 95 -17.38 -9.58 -15.14
C MET A 95 -17.09 -9.67 -13.63
N VAL A 96 -16.70 -8.53 -13.07
CA VAL A 96 -16.61 -8.25 -11.63
C VAL A 96 -17.74 -7.31 -11.27
N ALA A 97 -18.59 -7.68 -10.32
CA ALA A 97 -19.62 -6.79 -9.81
C ALA A 97 -19.20 -6.16 -8.48
N ILE A 98 -19.32 -4.84 -8.39
CA ILE A 98 -19.01 -4.05 -7.20
C ILE A 98 -20.28 -3.33 -6.77
N ASN A 99 -20.77 -3.62 -5.57
CA ASN A 99 -21.87 -2.88 -4.95
C ASN A 99 -21.33 -1.57 -4.36
N ALA A 100 -21.53 -0.44 -5.03
CA ALA A 100 -21.11 0.87 -4.55
C ALA A 100 -22.26 1.52 -3.78
N HIS A 101 -22.07 1.68 -2.47
CA HIS A 101 -23.12 2.19 -1.57
C HIS A 101 -22.70 3.49 -0.88
N CYS A 102 -23.54 4.51 -1.04
CA CYS A 102 -23.39 5.78 -0.34
C CYS A 102 -23.98 5.64 1.07
N VAL A 103 -23.14 5.70 2.11
CA VAL A 103 -23.59 5.53 3.51
C VAL A 103 -24.56 6.64 3.94
N ASN A 104 -24.56 7.79 3.24
CA ASN A 104 -25.51 8.88 3.48
C ASN A 104 -26.96 8.50 3.12
N LEU A 105 -27.18 7.45 2.32
CA LEU A 105 -28.52 6.91 2.00
C LEU A 105 -29.06 5.97 3.09
N GLY A 106 -28.31 5.79 4.18
CA GLY A 106 -28.63 4.85 5.25
C GLY A 106 -27.89 3.54 5.10
N MET A 107 -27.77 2.81 6.21
CA MET A 107 -27.16 1.48 6.29
C MET A 107 -28.19 0.48 6.84
N PRO A 108 -28.08 -0.83 6.52
CA PRO A 108 -27.12 -1.44 5.59
C PRO A 108 -27.39 -1.11 4.11
N PRO A 109 -26.42 -1.35 3.22
CA PRO A 109 -26.73 -1.58 1.80
C PRO A 109 -27.69 -2.78 1.63
N ASP A 110 -28.19 -2.96 0.41
CA ASP A 110 -29.01 -4.12 0.08
C ASP A 110 -28.24 -5.44 0.27
N VAL A 111 -28.66 -6.23 1.26
CA VAL A 111 -27.91 -7.40 1.74
C VAL A 111 -27.78 -8.49 0.67
N ASP A 112 -28.83 -8.70 -0.14
CA ASP A 112 -28.85 -9.70 -1.20
C ASP A 112 -27.91 -9.31 -2.34
N LEU A 113 -27.93 -8.03 -2.76
CA LEU A 113 -26.96 -7.52 -3.73
C LEU A 113 -25.54 -7.60 -3.22
N SER A 114 -25.30 -7.26 -1.95
CA SER A 114 -23.97 -7.40 -1.37
C SER A 114 -23.50 -8.85 -1.35
N ALA A 115 -24.35 -9.80 -0.94
CA ALA A 115 -24.00 -11.22 -0.93
C ALA A 115 -23.73 -11.78 -2.33
N ALA A 116 -24.43 -11.28 -3.35
CA ALA A 116 -24.24 -11.69 -4.73
C ALA A 116 -23.08 -10.98 -5.44
N SER A 117 -22.59 -9.84 -4.94
CA SER A 117 -21.49 -9.05 -5.53
C SER A 117 -20.11 -9.63 -5.21
N ASP A 118 -19.12 -9.38 -6.07
CA ASP A 118 -17.74 -9.80 -5.80
C ASP A 118 -17.11 -8.90 -4.73
N TYR A 119 -17.44 -7.60 -4.77
CA TYR A 119 -16.96 -6.59 -3.83
C TYR A 119 -18.05 -5.60 -3.44
N GLU A 120 -17.81 -4.86 -2.36
CA GLU A 120 -18.66 -3.78 -1.85
C GLU A 120 -17.79 -2.56 -1.52
N PHE A 121 -18.13 -1.41 -2.11
CA PHE A 121 -17.44 -0.15 -1.87
C PHE A 121 -18.37 0.82 -1.14
N LEU A 122 -18.05 1.08 0.13
CA LEU A 122 -18.78 2.06 0.94
C LEU A 122 -18.11 3.43 0.79
N TYR A 123 -18.91 4.47 0.63
CA TYR A 123 -18.40 5.84 0.51
C TYR A 123 -19.35 6.88 1.11
N THR A 124 -18.81 8.06 1.38
CA THR A 124 -19.54 9.27 1.75
C THR A 124 -19.61 10.23 0.58
N GLU A 125 -20.74 10.93 0.40
CA GLU A 125 -20.88 11.91 -0.69
C GLU A 125 -20.07 13.18 -0.43
N THR A 126 -20.08 13.69 0.80
CA THR A 126 -19.32 14.88 1.19
C THR A 126 -18.73 14.73 2.60
N PRO A 127 -17.40 14.68 2.76
CA PRO A 127 -16.39 14.62 1.69
C PRO A 127 -16.34 13.25 0.99
N PHE A 128 -16.08 13.24 -0.32
CA PHE A 128 -15.72 12.03 -1.06
C PHE A 128 -14.18 11.89 -1.15
N PHE A 129 -13.65 10.72 -0.82
CA PHE A 129 -12.22 10.46 -0.82
C PHE A 129 -11.80 9.65 -2.05
N ARG A 130 -11.41 10.33 -3.13
CA ARG A 130 -10.99 9.64 -4.38
C ARG A 130 -9.83 8.67 -4.18
N ARG A 131 -8.85 9.03 -3.34
CA ARG A 131 -7.75 8.13 -2.95
C ARG A 131 -8.19 6.81 -2.33
N ASP A 132 -9.32 6.80 -1.63
CA ASP A 132 -9.88 5.60 -1.01
C ASP A 132 -10.34 4.64 -2.11
N LEU A 133 -11.16 5.17 -3.04
CA LEU A 133 -11.58 4.45 -4.22
C LEU A 133 -10.40 3.95 -5.06
N SER A 134 -9.40 4.80 -5.32
CA SER A 134 -8.18 4.42 -6.06
C SER A 134 -7.48 3.21 -5.45
N ARG A 135 -7.28 3.23 -4.13
CA ARG A 135 -6.66 2.12 -3.40
C ARG A 135 -7.51 0.86 -3.42
N PHE A 136 -8.80 0.99 -3.12
CA PHE A 136 -9.75 -0.12 -3.13
C PHE A 136 -9.79 -0.80 -4.50
N ILE A 137 -9.95 -0.03 -5.59
CA ILE A 137 -10.13 -0.61 -6.93
C ILE A 137 -8.81 -1.16 -7.50
N ALA A 138 -7.69 -0.48 -7.24
CA ALA A 138 -6.38 -0.98 -7.66
C ALA A 138 -6.04 -2.30 -6.96
N PHE A 139 -6.40 -2.44 -5.68
CA PHE A 139 -6.18 -3.66 -4.91
C PHE A 139 -7.14 -4.79 -5.31
N THR A 140 -8.46 -4.52 -5.34
CA THR A 140 -9.48 -5.55 -5.65
C THR A 140 -9.36 -6.06 -7.09
N LEU A 141 -8.91 -5.24 -8.03
CA LEU A 141 -8.59 -5.67 -9.40
C LEU A 141 -7.14 -6.14 -9.58
N GLY A 142 -6.36 -6.37 -8.52
CA GLY A 142 -5.03 -6.99 -8.60
C GLY A 142 -3.97 -6.16 -9.33
N GLN A 143 -4.16 -4.84 -9.46
CA GLN A 143 -3.19 -3.93 -10.07
C GLN A 143 -2.03 -3.59 -9.13
N ILE A 144 -2.27 -3.68 -7.82
CA ILE A 144 -1.27 -3.53 -6.75
C ILE A 144 -1.32 -4.73 -5.79
N SER A 145 -0.19 -5.02 -5.14
CA SER A 145 -0.13 -6.02 -4.07
C SER A 145 0.76 -5.55 -2.93
N HIS A 146 0.15 -5.26 -1.79
CA HIS A 146 0.87 -4.91 -0.56
C HIS A 146 1.67 -6.10 -0.02
N HIS A 147 1.17 -7.32 -0.17
CA HIS A 147 1.84 -8.53 0.33
C HIS A 147 3.18 -8.79 -0.33
N GLU A 148 3.25 -8.70 -1.66
CA GLU A 148 4.51 -8.88 -2.41
C GLU A 148 5.56 -7.82 -2.03
N ALA A 149 5.13 -6.59 -1.72
CA ALA A 149 6.04 -5.56 -1.23
C ALA A 149 6.53 -5.87 0.20
N LEU A 150 5.62 -6.23 1.10
CA LEU A 150 5.92 -6.42 2.52
C LEU A 150 6.74 -7.69 2.80
N ILE A 151 6.52 -8.78 2.06
CA ILE A 151 7.25 -10.04 2.27
C ILE A 151 8.74 -9.94 1.93
N THR A 152 9.12 -8.96 1.10
CA THR A 152 10.52 -8.69 0.75
C THR A 152 11.27 -7.86 1.78
N LYS A 153 10.55 -7.26 2.75
CA LYS A 153 11.18 -6.49 3.83
C LYS A 153 11.85 -7.44 4.82
N GLN A 154 12.99 -7.03 5.36
CA GLN A 154 13.68 -7.78 6.41
C GLN A 154 12.83 -7.90 7.68
N ARG A 155 12.02 -6.88 7.96
CA ARG A 155 11.14 -6.81 9.12
C ARG A 155 9.85 -6.09 8.79
N THR A 156 8.74 -6.62 9.30
CA THR A 156 7.40 -6.04 9.16
C THR A 156 6.68 -5.92 10.49
N TYR A 157 5.89 -4.86 10.64
CA TYR A 157 5.11 -4.57 11.85
C TYR A 157 3.65 -4.27 11.51
N PHE A 158 2.76 -4.53 12.46
CA PHE A 158 1.40 -4.00 12.37
C PHE A 158 0.92 -3.47 13.73
N ILE A 159 0.11 -2.42 13.71
CA ILE A 159 -0.49 -1.83 14.91
C ILE A 159 -1.96 -2.20 14.98
N SER A 160 -2.42 -2.65 16.15
CA SER A 160 -3.82 -2.99 16.40
C SER A 160 -4.60 -1.78 16.89
N THR A 161 -5.69 -1.43 16.22
CA THR A 161 -6.65 -0.45 16.75
C THR A 161 -7.46 -1.11 17.85
N THR A 162 -7.28 -0.66 19.09
CA THR A 162 -7.98 -1.16 20.29
C THR A 162 -9.15 -0.27 20.72
N PHE A 163 -9.61 0.58 19.81
CA PHE A 163 -10.67 1.54 20.08
C PHE A 163 -12.05 0.86 19.93
N PRO A 164 -13.03 1.22 20.77
CA PRO A 164 -14.41 0.75 20.59
C PRO A 164 -15.08 1.36 19.35
N ASP A 165 -14.59 2.50 18.86
CA ASP A 165 -14.98 3.16 17.62
C ASP A 165 -13.72 3.79 16.98
N VAL A 166 -13.50 3.55 15.69
CA VAL A 166 -12.33 4.03 14.94
C VAL A 166 -12.30 5.55 14.88
N ARG A 167 -13.44 6.23 14.94
CA ARG A 167 -13.54 7.71 14.92
C ARG A 167 -12.68 8.36 16.01
N THR A 168 -12.54 7.70 17.15
CA THR A 168 -11.69 8.18 18.26
C THR A 168 -10.20 8.23 17.91
N ALA A 169 -9.75 7.43 16.94
CA ALA A 169 -8.34 7.34 16.54
C ALA A 169 -7.99 8.21 15.32
N LEU A 170 -8.98 8.63 14.53
CA LEU A 170 -8.75 9.21 13.20
C LEU A 170 -7.84 10.44 13.22
N SER A 171 -7.94 11.31 14.23
CA SER A 171 -7.10 12.50 14.34
C SER A 171 -5.62 12.16 14.53
N ASN A 172 -5.32 11.08 15.23
CA ASN A 172 -3.96 10.69 15.62
C ASN A 172 -3.42 9.49 14.82
N LEU A 173 -4.19 8.91 13.91
CA LEU A 173 -3.84 7.68 13.20
C LEU A 173 -2.49 7.77 12.46
N ASP A 174 -2.19 8.95 11.89
CA ASP A 174 -0.92 9.20 11.19
C ASP A 174 0.29 9.08 12.14
N ILE A 175 0.12 9.45 13.41
CA ILE A 175 1.15 9.35 14.45
C ILE A 175 1.22 7.91 14.97
N LEU A 176 0.05 7.34 15.31
CA LEU A 176 -0.05 5.98 15.85
C LEU A 176 0.58 4.93 14.92
N SER A 177 0.50 5.14 13.61
CA SER A 177 0.98 4.17 12.61
C SER A 177 2.45 4.35 12.19
N VAL A 178 3.20 5.26 12.81
CA VAL A 178 4.65 5.38 12.59
C VAL A 178 5.35 4.08 12.98
N GLY A 179 6.22 3.57 12.11
CA GLY A 179 6.89 2.29 12.26
C GLY A 179 6.04 1.08 11.85
N SER A 180 4.74 1.26 11.60
CA SER A 180 3.83 0.19 11.20
C SER A 180 3.76 0.01 9.69
N ASP A 181 3.64 -1.23 9.23
CA ASP A 181 3.43 -1.59 7.82
C ASP A 181 1.98 -1.93 7.49
N ALA A 182 1.16 -2.18 8.52
CA ALA A 182 -0.27 -2.47 8.40
C ALA A 182 -1.04 -1.94 9.62
N VAL A 183 -2.35 -1.78 9.50
CA VAL A 183 -3.22 -1.46 10.64
C VAL A 183 -4.23 -2.59 10.81
N GLU A 184 -4.30 -3.18 12.00
CA GLU A 184 -5.29 -4.20 12.32
C GLU A 184 -6.54 -3.57 12.92
N ILE A 185 -7.71 -3.82 12.32
CA ILE A 185 -9.00 -3.53 12.92
C ILE A 185 -9.48 -4.74 13.71
N ARG A 186 -9.59 -4.57 15.04
CA ARG A 186 -10.10 -5.57 15.98
C ARG A 186 -11.61 -5.46 16.09
N VAL A 187 -12.31 -6.17 15.21
CA VAL A 187 -13.78 -6.13 15.11
C VAL A 187 -14.44 -6.58 16.40
N ASP A 188 -13.83 -7.54 17.09
CA ASP A 188 -14.30 -8.01 18.38
C ASP A 188 -14.22 -6.95 19.51
N LEU A 189 -13.45 -5.88 19.34
CA LEU A 189 -13.34 -4.80 20.31
C LEU A 189 -14.26 -3.60 20.01
N LEU A 190 -14.82 -3.55 18.81
CA LEU A 190 -15.78 -2.52 18.42
C LEU A 190 -17.06 -2.61 19.26
N LYS A 191 -17.65 -1.45 19.56
CA LYS A 191 -18.88 -1.35 20.35
C LYS A 191 -19.89 -0.46 19.62
N GLU A 192 -20.79 -1.09 18.90
CA GLU A 192 -21.90 -0.40 18.25
C GLU A 192 -22.93 0.07 19.30
N PRO A 193 -23.19 1.38 19.43
CA PRO A 193 -24.21 1.89 20.32
C PRO A 193 -25.62 1.61 19.77
N LEU A 194 -26.53 1.18 20.64
CA LEU A 194 -27.94 0.96 20.33
C LEU A 194 -28.80 2.13 20.81
N SER A 195 -30.02 2.24 20.28
CA SER A 195 -30.97 3.33 20.61
C SER A 195 -31.39 3.38 22.07
N ASP A 196 -31.29 2.26 22.79
CA ASP A 196 -31.61 2.13 24.21
C ASP A 196 -30.43 2.48 25.15
N GLY A 197 -29.30 2.93 24.59
CA GLY A 197 -28.10 3.28 25.34
C GLY A 197 -27.21 2.08 25.70
N THR A 198 -27.58 0.87 25.27
CA THR A 198 -26.74 -0.32 25.39
C THR A 198 -25.83 -0.49 24.17
N PHE A 199 -25.07 -1.59 24.13
CA PHE A 199 -24.20 -1.92 23.00
C PHE A 199 -24.59 -3.27 22.42
N GLY A 200 -24.48 -3.42 21.11
CA GLY A 200 -24.65 -4.71 20.44
C GLY A 200 -23.68 -5.75 21.00
N ALA A 201 -24.16 -6.98 21.24
CA ALA A 201 -23.32 -8.08 21.70
C ALA A 201 -22.23 -8.44 20.65
N VAL A 202 -22.60 -8.35 19.38
CA VAL A 202 -21.70 -8.36 18.22
C VAL A 202 -22.04 -7.12 17.38
N PRO A 203 -21.06 -6.29 16.98
CA PRO A 203 -21.32 -5.11 16.16
C PRO A 203 -21.82 -5.53 14.78
N SER A 204 -22.91 -4.93 14.29
CA SER A 204 -23.51 -5.24 13.00
C SER A 204 -22.53 -5.05 11.84
N LEU A 205 -22.72 -5.80 10.74
CA LEU A 205 -21.93 -5.60 9.51
C LEU A 205 -22.07 -4.17 8.97
N SER A 206 -23.21 -3.51 9.19
CA SER A 206 -23.40 -2.09 8.86
C SER A 206 -22.38 -1.21 9.58
N TYR A 207 -22.32 -1.34 10.90
CA TYR A 207 -21.41 -0.56 11.72
C TYR A 207 -19.95 -0.90 11.37
N VAL A 208 -19.61 -2.19 11.30
CA VAL A 208 -18.24 -2.63 10.98
C VAL A 208 -17.79 -2.14 9.60
N GLY A 209 -18.67 -2.19 8.59
CA GLY A 209 -18.36 -1.68 7.25
C GLY A 209 -18.04 -0.18 7.26
N GLU A 210 -18.83 0.60 8.01
CA GLU A 210 -18.56 2.03 8.20
C GLU A 210 -17.21 2.26 8.91
N GLN A 211 -16.86 1.47 9.93
CA GLN A 211 -15.56 1.56 10.61
C GLN A 211 -14.39 1.25 9.66
N VAL A 212 -14.52 0.23 8.80
CA VAL A 212 -13.51 -0.12 7.78
C VAL A 212 -13.35 1.02 6.76
N MET A 213 -14.45 1.58 6.27
CA MET A 213 -14.45 2.72 5.34
C MET A 213 -13.72 3.92 5.98
N LEU A 214 -14.10 4.33 7.19
CA LEU A 214 -13.49 5.46 7.90
C LEU A 214 -11.99 5.25 8.13
N LEU A 215 -11.59 4.03 8.49
CA LEU A 215 -10.17 3.68 8.65
C LEU A 215 -9.40 3.85 7.34
N ARG A 216 -9.90 3.23 6.25
CA ARG A 216 -9.27 3.24 4.93
C ARG A 216 -9.14 4.64 4.35
N GLN A 217 -10.14 5.50 4.56
CA GLN A 217 -10.11 6.90 4.16
C GLN A 217 -9.02 7.71 4.86
N ARG A 218 -8.55 7.26 6.04
CA ARG A 218 -7.57 7.99 6.85
C ARG A 218 -6.13 7.47 6.73
N THR A 219 -5.93 6.18 6.48
CA THR A 219 -4.59 5.56 6.37
C THR A 219 -4.28 5.07 4.96
N GLU A 220 -3.02 5.11 4.56
CA GLU A 220 -2.52 4.49 3.32
C GLU A 220 -2.01 3.06 3.54
N LEU A 221 -1.92 2.62 4.80
CA LEU A 221 -1.47 1.27 5.13
C LEU A 221 -2.52 0.21 4.79
N PRO A 222 -2.10 -1.02 4.44
CA PRO A 222 -3.01 -2.16 4.31
C PRO A 222 -3.71 -2.46 5.64
N ILE A 223 -4.96 -2.90 5.55
CA ILE A 223 -5.81 -3.24 6.69
C ILE A 223 -5.77 -4.75 6.94
N ILE A 224 -5.58 -5.14 8.20
CA ILE A 224 -5.77 -6.50 8.69
C ILE A 224 -7.12 -6.53 9.41
N PHE A 225 -8.06 -7.33 8.91
CA PHE A 225 -9.37 -7.50 9.52
C PHE A 225 -9.37 -8.72 10.44
N THR A 226 -9.65 -8.52 11.73
CA THR A 226 -9.54 -9.57 12.75
C THR A 226 -10.82 -9.70 13.57
N THR A 227 -11.41 -10.90 13.57
CA THR A 227 -12.47 -11.34 14.48
C THR A 227 -11.87 -12.30 15.51
N ARG A 228 -11.34 -11.79 16.63
CA ARG A 228 -10.70 -12.64 17.65
C ARG A 228 -11.74 -13.32 18.54
N CYS A 229 -11.68 -14.65 18.68
CA CYS A 229 -12.63 -15.39 19.51
C CYS A 229 -12.41 -15.22 21.02
N THR A 230 -13.44 -15.54 21.82
CA THR A 230 -13.37 -15.50 23.29
C THR A 230 -12.30 -16.44 23.88
N ARG A 231 -12.08 -17.62 23.30
CA ARG A 231 -11.03 -18.56 23.75
C ARG A 231 -9.62 -18.02 23.52
N GLU A 232 -9.45 -17.20 22.49
CA GLU A 232 -8.19 -16.53 22.14
C GLU A 232 -8.14 -15.09 22.67
N ASN A 233 -8.83 -14.80 23.79
CA ASN A 233 -8.84 -13.51 24.49
C ASN A 233 -9.36 -12.32 23.66
N GLY A 234 -10.25 -12.60 22.70
CA GLY A 234 -11.09 -11.61 22.05
C GLY A 234 -12.50 -11.59 22.64
N ARG A 235 -13.45 -11.04 21.89
CA ARG A 235 -14.88 -10.99 22.28
C ARG A 235 -15.82 -11.54 21.23
N PHE A 236 -15.31 -12.00 20.08
CA PHE A 236 -16.17 -12.56 19.04
C PHE A 236 -16.69 -13.94 19.49
N PRO A 237 -17.99 -14.21 19.35
CA PRO A 237 -18.61 -15.39 19.94
C PRO A 237 -18.32 -16.65 19.11
N MET A 238 -18.10 -17.79 19.78
CA MET A 238 -17.65 -19.05 19.17
C MET A 238 -18.77 -20.06 18.87
N ASP A 239 -19.98 -19.81 19.34
CA ASP A 239 -21.14 -20.68 19.21
C ASP A 239 -21.62 -20.81 17.76
N ASN A 240 -21.35 -19.80 16.91
CA ASN A 240 -21.68 -19.82 15.50
C ASN A 240 -20.45 -19.56 14.59
N PRO A 241 -19.74 -20.61 14.14
CA PRO A 241 -18.61 -20.46 13.22
C PRO A 241 -18.98 -19.81 11.88
N ASN A 242 -20.22 -19.94 11.39
CA ASN A 242 -20.62 -19.30 10.13
C ASN A 242 -20.65 -17.77 10.26
N LEU A 243 -20.84 -17.23 11.45
CA LEU A 243 -20.72 -15.79 11.70
C LEU A 243 -19.30 -15.29 11.36
N TYR A 244 -18.25 -16.08 11.64
CA TYR A 244 -16.89 -15.73 11.21
C TYR A 244 -16.79 -15.68 9.69
N TYR A 245 -17.35 -16.68 9.00
CA TYR A 245 -17.34 -16.70 7.54
C TYR A 245 -18.02 -15.46 6.98
N GLU A 246 -19.20 -15.07 7.50
CA GLU A 246 -19.92 -13.87 7.05
C GLU A 246 -19.07 -12.60 7.19
N TYR A 247 -18.44 -12.38 8.34
CA TYR A 247 -17.63 -11.18 8.59
C TYR A 247 -16.32 -11.18 7.80
N LEU A 248 -15.61 -12.31 7.75
CA LEU A 248 -14.35 -12.42 7.03
C LEU A 248 -14.55 -12.36 5.52
N TYR A 249 -15.64 -12.95 5.00
CA TYR A 249 -16.01 -12.81 3.60
C TYR A 249 -16.43 -11.38 3.26
N ARG A 250 -17.19 -10.71 4.14
CA ARG A 250 -17.52 -9.30 3.96
C ARG A 250 -16.28 -8.41 3.98
N ALA A 251 -15.27 -8.71 4.80
CA ALA A 251 -14.00 -8.00 4.79
C ALA A 251 -13.24 -8.16 3.46
N ILE A 252 -13.30 -9.34 2.83
CA ILE A 252 -12.78 -9.56 1.47
C ILE A 252 -13.54 -8.65 0.48
N GLN A 253 -14.87 -8.59 0.58
CA GLN A 253 -15.70 -7.75 -0.29
C GLN A 253 -15.39 -6.25 -0.11
N TRP A 254 -15.11 -5.78 1.11
CA TRP A 254 -14.62 -4.42 1.40
C TRP A 254 -13.16 -4.17 1.01
N GLY A 255 -12.51 -5.16 0.39
CA GLY A 255 -11.13 -5.06 -0.10
C GLY A 255 -10.09 -4.98 1.00
N CYS A 256 -10.32 -5.56 2.18
CA CYS A 256 -9.29 -5.65 3.23
C CYS A 256 -8.10 -6.49 2.71
N GLU A 257 -6.89 -5.95 2.83
CA GLU A 257 -5.69 -6.56 2.27
C GLU A 257 -5.33 -7.88 2.97
N TYR A 258 -5.64 -7.97 4.27
CA TYR A 258 -5.49 -9.17 5.06
C TYR A 258 -6.74 -9.49 5.87
N ILE A 259 -7.02 -10.78 6.02
CA ILE A 259 -7.99 -11.31 6.99
C ILE A 259 -7.29 -12.28 7.94
N ASP A 260 -7.56 -12.16 9.24
CA ASP A 260 -7.05 -13.07 10.28
C ASP A 260 -8.05 -14.21 10.48
N VAL A 261 -7.65 -15.42 10.10
CA VAL A 261 -8.49 -16.62 10.09
C VAL A 261 -7.97 -17.60 11.14
N GLU A 262 -8.75 -17.81 12.19
CA GLU A 262 -8.34 -18.65 13.32
C GLU A 262 -8.36 -20.16 12.96
N VAL A 263 -7.34 -20.90 13.39
CA VAL A 263 -7.13 -22.32 13.06
C VAL A 263 -8.23 -23.22 13.61
N TRP A 264 -8.89 -22.83 14.70
CA TRP A 264 -9.99 -23.61 15.30
C TRP A 264 -11.23 -23.66 14.39
N LEU A 265 -11.38 -22.73 13.45
CA LEU A 265 -12.50 -22.72 12.53
C LEU A 265 -12.56 -24.03 11.73
N PRO A 266 -13.76 -24.58 11.50
CA PRO A 266 -13.96 -25.73 10.63
C PRO A 266 -13.20 -25.60 9.31
N GLU A 267 -12.57 -26.69 8.85
CA GLU A 267 -11.73 -26.66 7.66
C GLU A 267 -12.51 -26.21 6.41
N ASP A 268 -13.80 -26.54 6.30
CA ASP A 268 -14.63 -26.10 5.18
C ASP A 268 -14.78 -24.56 5.14
N ILE A 269 -14.88 -23.88 6.29
CA ILE A 269 -14.90 -22.41 6.36
C ILE A 269 -13.55 -21.85 5.93
N ARG A 270 -12.45 -22.39 6.47
CA ARG A 270 -11.09 -21.93 6.13
C ARG A 270 -10.80 -22.11 4.62
N ARG A 271 -11.19 -23.25 4.06
CA ARG A 271 -11.06 -23.53 2.62
C ARG A 271 -11.90 -22.59 1.77
N ARG A 272 -13.18 -22.36 2.11
CA ARG A 272 -14.04 -21.43 1.35
C ARG A 272 -13.48 -20.01 1.35
N LEU A 273 -13.03 -19.51 2.49
CA LEU A 273 -12.37 -18.20 2.59
C LEU A 273 -11.13 -18.15 1.69
N TYR A 274 -10.31 -19.19 1.71
CA TYR A 274 -9.14 -19.28 0.83
C TYR A 274 -9.51 -19.23 -0.64
N GLU A 275 -10.46 -20.05 -1.08
CA GLU A 275 -10.89 -20.11 -2.49
C GLU A 275 -11.53 -18.81 -2.99
N GLN A 276 -12.16 -18.05 -2.09
CA GLN A 276 -12.90 -16.84 -2.42
C GLN A 276 -12.19 -15.53 -2.03
N ARG A 277 -10.94 -15.59 -1.55
CA ARG A 277 -10.21 -14.42 -1.02
C ARG A 277 -9.90 -13.33 -2.04
N GLY A 278 -10.05 -13.61 -3.34
CA GLY A 278 -9.63 -12.70 -4.39
C GLY A 278 -8.17 -12.28 -4.21
N ASN A 279 -7.93 -10.98 -4.03
CA ASN A 279 -6.60 -10.42 -3.80
C ASN A 279 -6.20 -10.31 -2.31
N SER A 280 -7.12 -10.57 -1.39
CA SER A 280 -6.84 -10.60 0.06
C SER A 280 -5.94 -11.77 0.44
N ARG A 281 -5.18 -11.58 1.51
CA ARG A 281 -4.25 -12.58 2.06
C ARG A 281 -4.71 -13.07 3.41
N ILE A 282 -4.48 -14.35 3.68
CA ILE A 282 -4.91 -14.98 4.92
C ILE A 282 -3.74 -15.03 5.90
N ILE A 283 -3.94 -14.42 7.07
CA ILE A 283 -3.13 -14.64 8.25
C ILE A 283 -3.81 -15.79 9.02
N SER A 284 -3.27 -17.01 8.92
CA SER A 284 -3.80 -18.15 9.68
C SER A 284 -3.32 -18.04 11.12
N ALA A 285 -4.24 -17.80 12.06
CA ALA A 285 -3.91 -17.43 13.43
C ALA A 285 -4.23 -18.51 14.46
N PHE A 286 -3.36 -18.63 15.45
CA PHE A 286 -3.55 -19.49 16.61
C PHE A 286 -3.05 -18.75 17.86
N HIS A 287 -3.83 -18.78 18.94
CA HIS A 287 -3.39 -18.30 20.24
C HIS A 287 -3.54 -19.36 21.33
N ASP A 288 -2.53 -19.52 22.17
CA ASP A 288 -2.63 -20.30 23.42
C ASP A 288 -2.49 -19.40 24.65
N PHE A 289 -3.51 -19.42 25.50
CA PHE A 289 -3.52 -18.74 26.78
C PHE A 289 -3.37 -19.71 27.97
N SER A 290 -3.27 -21.02 27.72
CA SER A 290 -3.20 -22.02 28.79
C SER A 290 -1.87 -21.98 29.54
N GLY A 291 -0.79 -21.51 28.90
CA GLY A 291 0.56 -21.54 29.47
C GLY A 291 1.17 -22.94 29.53
N THR A 292 0.51 -23.92 28.93
CA THR A 292 0.96 -25.32 28.86
C THR A 292 1.53 -25.68 27.48
N PHE A 293 1.34 -24.82 26.49
CA PHE A 293 1.93 -24.97 25.16
C PHE A 293 3.46 -24.96 25.21
N LYS A 294 4.10 -25.74 24.33
CA LYS A 294 5.57 -25.88 24.30
C LYS A 294 6.15 -25.71 22.91
N TRP A 295 7.34 -25.11 22.88
CA TRP A 295 8.19 -24.96 21.72
C TRP A 295 9.46 -25.81 21.86
N PRO A 296 10.01 -26.31 20.75
CA PRO A 296 9.21 -26.96 19.72
C PRO A 296 8.36 -28.09 20.32
N SER A 297 7.25 -28.45 19.67
CA SER A 297 6.46 -29.63 20.06
C SER A 297 5.75 -30.24 18.85
N PRO A 298 5.33 -31.52 18.90
CA PRO A 298 4.49 -32.10 17.85
C PRO A 298 3.20 -31.30 17.62
N GLN A 299 2.62 -30.74 18.68
CA GLN A 299 1.44 -29.88 18.58
C GLN A 299 1.75 -28.57 17.84
N ALA A 300 2.89 -27.92 18.12
CA ALA A 300 3.31 -26.72 17.41
C ALA A 300 3.51 -26.99 15.91
N GLN A 301 4.16 -28.10 15.57
CA GLN A 301 4.33 -28.53 14.19
C GLN A 301 2.98 -28.81 13.51
N GLN A 302 2.08 -29.52 14.18
CA GLN A 302 0.74 -29.80 13.66
C GLN A 302 -0.06 -28.52 13.40
N ILE A 303 -0.03 -27.54 14.30
CA ILE A 303 -0.71 -26.25 14.09
C ILE A 303 -0.12 -25.51 12.90
N PHE A 304 1.21 -25.51 12.75
CA PHE A 304 1.85 -24.92 11.58
C PHE A 304 1.39 -25.61 10.29
N ASP A 305 1.38 -26.94 10.28
CA ASP A 305 0.98 -27.75 9.12
C ASP A 305 -0.50 -27.59 8.75
N GLU A 306 -1.38 -27.43 9.75
CA GLU A 306 -2.79 -27.10 9.51
C GLU A 306 -2.99 -25.66 9.02
N SER A 307 -2.19 -24.73 9.53
CA SER A 307 -2.26 -23.30 9.17
C SER A 307 -1.79 -23.06 7.74
N ARG A 308 -0.67 -23.68 7.34
CA ARG A 308 -0.05 -23.43 6.03
C ARG A 308 -0.89 -23.92 4.84
N LYS A 309 -1.92 -24.74 5.05
CA LYS A 309 -2.85 -25.19 4.00
C LYS A 309 -3.56 -24.01 3.34
N TYR A 310 -3.95 -23.03 4.16
CA TYR A 310 -4.80 -21.90 3.74
C TYR A 310 -4.24 -20.53 4.16
N GLY A 311 -3.09 -20.47 4.85
CA GLY A 311 -2.42 -19.23 5.23
C GLY A 311 -1.37 -18.76 4.22
N ASP A 312 -1.44 -17.47 3.86
CA ASP A 312 -0.33 -16.76 3.21
C ASP A 312 0.74 -16.36 4.27
N ILE A 313 0.33 -16.20 5.53
CA ILE A 313 1.18 -16.02 6.72
C ILE A 313 0.66 -16.94 7.83
N VAL A 314 1.55 -17.58 8.59
CA VAL A 314 1.17 -18.35 9.79
C VAL A 314 1.48 -17.53 11.02
N LYS A 315 0.48 -17.29 11.87
CA LYS A 315 0.57 -16.51 13.10
C LYS A 315 0.32 -17.41 14.31
N MET A 316 1.28 -17.52 15.20
CA MET A 316 1.17 -18.34 16.42
C MET A 316 1.61 -17.54 17.64
N ILE A 317 0.71 -17.33 18.61
CA ILE A 317 0.99 -16.50 19.78
C ILE A 317 0.68 -17.27 21.06
N THR A 318 1.65 -17.44 21.95
CA THR A 318 1.50 -18.36 23.10
C THR A 318 1.92 -17.72 24.41
N THR A 319 1.25 -18.07 25.51
CA THR A 319 1.72 -17.72 26.86
C THR A 319 2.85 -18.65 27.25
N ILE A 320 3.87 -18.11 27.89
CA ILE A 320 5.02 -18.86 28.41
C ILE A 320 5.16 -18.67 29.92
N SER A 321 5.87 -19.61 30.55
CA SER A 321 6.13 -19.68 31.98
C SER A 321 7.59 -19.38 32.35
N SER A 322 8.52 -19.44 31.39
CA SER A 322 9.94 -19.17 31.62
C SER A 322 10.60 -18.44 30.45
N MET A 323 11.76 -17.82 30.71
CA MET A 323 12.54 -17.14 29.67
C MET A 323 13.08 -18.10 28.60
N SER A 324 13.35 -19.37 28.95
CA SER A 324 13.96 -20.34 28.03
C SER A 324 13.05 -20.67 26.84
N GLU A 325 11.73 -20.57 27.05
CA GLU A 325 10.71 -20.83 26.01
C GLU A 325 10.79 -19.82 24.85
N ASN A 326 11.43 -18.65 25.02
CA ASN A 326 11.73 -17.75 23.91
C ASN A 326 12.82 -18.32 22.99
N TYR A 327 13.87 -18.94 23.55
CA TYR A 327 14.93 -19.56 22.75
C TYR A 327 14.41 -20.79 22.01
N GLU A 328 13.53 -21.55 22.65
CA GLU A 328 12.84 -22.69 22.05
C GLU A 328 11.95 -22.26 20.87
N LEU A 329 11.24 -21.12 21.00
CA LEU A 329 10.49 -20.54 19.89
C LEU A 329 11.40 -20.13 18.73
N GLU A 330 12.54 -19.49 18.99
CA GLU A 330 13.48 -19.13 17.92
C GLU A 330 14.11 -20.36 17.26
N TYR A 331 14.37 -21.42 18.03
CA TYR A 331 14.76 -22.71 17.48
C TYR A 331 13.67 -23.28 16.57
N PHE A 332 12.40 -23.30 17.00
CA PHE A 332 11.27 -23.73 16.17
C PHE A 332 11.15 -22.89 14.89
N ARG A 333 11.27 -21.56 14.98
CA ARG A 333 11.25 -20.65 13.82
C ARG A 333 12.35 -21.01 12.82
N SER A 334 13.55 -21.30 13.29
CA SER A 334 14.67 -21.72 12.43
C SER A 334 14.38 -23.04 11.70
N GLN A 335 13.78 -24.02 12.38
CA GLN A 335 13.36 -25.28 11.78
C GLN A 335 12.29 -25.08 10.71
N ILE A 336 11.26 -24.27 11.00
CA ILE A 336 10.20 -23.97 10.04
C ILE A 336 10.79 -23.34 8.77
N LYS A 337 11.68 -22.36 8.91
CA LYS A 337 12.33 -21.70 7.76
C LYS A 337 13.19 -22.67 6.95
N ALA A 338 13.96 -23.54 7.61
CA ALA A 338 14.83 -24.49 6.93
C ALA A 338 14.05 -25.60 6.22
N ASN A 339 12.98 -26.10 6.85
CA ASN A 339 12.19 -27.22 6.33
C ASN A 339 11.12 -26.78 5.33
N ASN A 340 10.79 -25.48 5.28
CA ASN A 340 9.72 -24.93 4.44
C ASN A 340 10.15 -23.63 3.74
N PRO A 341 11.21 -23.66 2.90
CA PRO A 341 11.74 -22.46 2.25
C PRO A 341 10.69 -21.74 1.37
N ASP A 342 9.81 -22.50 0.71
CA ASP A 342 8.71 -21.97 -0.12
C ASP A 342 7.37 -21.86 0.65
N GLY A 343 7.39 -22.18 1.95
CA GLY A 343 6.23 -22.13 2.82
C GLY A 343 5.81 -20.70 3.19
N PRO A 344 4.63 -20.51 3.81
CA PRO A 344 4.27 -19.21 4.35
C PRO A 344 5.22 -18.86 5.51
N PRO A 345 5.59 -17.58 5.68
CA PRO A 345 6.43 -17.15 6.79
C PRO A 345 5.72 -17.33 8.13
N LEU A 346 6.50 -17.53 9.19
CA LEU A 346 6.01 -17.65 10.56
C LEU A 346 6.14 -16.33 11.31
N SER A 347 5.00 -15.74 11.67
CA SER A 347 4.85 -14.67 12.66
C SER A 347 4.54 -15.29 14.02
N ALA A 348 5.54 -15.49 14.86
CA ALA A 348 5.34 -16.13 16.15
C ALA A 348 5.95 -15.32 17.29
N VAL A 349 5.20 -15.14 18.38
CA VAL A 349 5.65 -14.41 19.56
C VAL A 349 5.06 -15.03 20.83
N ASN A 350 5.79 -14.91 21.93
CA ASN A 350 5.32 -15.24 23.25
C ASN A 350 4.70 -14.01 23.94
N MET A 351 3.66 -14.22 24.73
CA MET A 351 2.95 -13.17 25.46
C MET A 351 3.59 -12.84 26.81
N GLY A 352 3.15 -11.73 27.39
CA GLY A 352 3.60 -11.28 28.70
C GLY A 352 4.98 -10.64 28.67
N GLN A 353 5.42 -10.14 29.82
CA GLN A 353 6.72 -9.48 29.95
C GLN A 353 7.88 -10.44 29.63
N LEU A 354 7.78 -11.71 30.07
CA LEU A 354 8.77 -12.75 29.73
C LEU A 354 8.90 -12.97 28.23
N GLY A 355 7.82 -12.76 27.45
CA GLY A 355 7.81 -12.96 26.01
C GLY A 355 8.43 -11.82 25.18
N GLN A 356 8.81 -10.71 25.79
CA GLN A 356 9.31 -9.52 25.07
C GLN A 356 10.52 -9.81 24.16
N LEU A 357 11.39 -10.76 24.53
CA LEU A 357 12.50 -11.20 23.68
C LEU A 357 12.01 -11.72 22.33
N SER A 358 11.02 -12.62 22.32
CA SER A 358 10.46 -13.16 21.07
C SER A 358 9.81 -12.09 20.18
N ARG A 359 9.22 -11.04 20.79
CA ARG A 359 8.65 -9.91 20.05
C ARG A 359 9.73 -9.09 19.36
N ALA A 360 10.86 -8.88 20.03
CA ALA A 360 12.00 -8.20 19.45
C ALA A 360 12.62 -9.02 18.31
N LEU A 361 12.69 -10.35 18.43
CA LEU A 361 13.30 -11.22 17.43
C LEU A 361 12.37 -11.56 16.25
N ASN A 362 11.06 -11.53 16.42
CA ASN A 362 10.11 -11.79 15.33
C ASN A 362 10.20 -10.75 14.21
N THR A 363 10.46 -11.20 12.99
CA THR A 363 10.63 -10.34 11.81
C THR A 363 9.39 -10.24 10.91
N VAL A 364 8.41 -11.10 11.09
CA VAL A 364 7.25 -11.23 10.21
C VAL A 364 6.02 -10.71 10.94
N PHE A 365 5.44 -9.60 10.46
CA PHE A 365 4.21 -9.00 10.97
C PHE A 365 4.16 -8.96 12.51
N SER A 366 5.18 -8.39 13.13
CA SER A 366 5.23 -8.23 14.58
C SER A 366 4.11 -7.29 15.05
N PRO A 367 3.20 -7.73 15.94
CA PRO A 367 2.20 -6.85 16.53
C PRO A 367 2.89 -5.86 17.46
N ILE A 368 2.71 -4.56 17.19
CA ILE A 368 3.24 -3.46 17.98
C ILE A 368 2.13 -2.66 18.68
N THR A 369 2.52 -1.91 19.72
CA THR A 369 1.67 -0.91 20.38
C THR A 369 2.20 0.50 20.12
N HIS A 370 1.51 1.52 20.63
CA HIS A 370 1.98 2.90 20.65
C HIS A 370 1.59 3.57 21.97
N PRO A 371 2.43 4.43 22.58
CA PRO A 371 2.13 5.07 23.87
C PRO A 371 0.82 5.87 23.93
N LEU A 372 0.33 6.34 22.78
CA LEU A 372 -0.94 7.06 22.64
C LEU A 372 -2.17 6.15 22.49
N LEU A 373 -2.02 4.83 22.44
CA LEU A 373 -3.16 3.92 22.43
C LEU A 373 -3.77 3.82 23.83
N PRO A 374 -5.11 3.82 23.95
CA PRO A 374 -5.78 3.78 25.26
C PRO A 374 -5.62 2.43 25.95
N ILE A 375 -5.51 1.36 25.17
CA ILE A 375 -5.42 -0.02 25.64
C ILE A 375 -4.36 -0.75 24.80
N VAL A 376 -3.47 -1.45 25.47
CA VAL A 376 -2.52 -2.37 24.82
C VAL A 376 -3.27 -3.65 24.43
N ALA A 377 -3.16 -4.09 23.18
CA ALA A 377 -3.98 -5.19 22.66
C ALA A 377 -3.65 -6.57 23.29
N ALA A 378 -2.41 -6.74 23.78
CA ALA A 378 -1.99 -7.94 24.49
C ALA A 378 -0.87 -7.63 25.50
N PRO A 379 -0.77 -8.34 26.64
CA PRO A 379 0.30 -8.15 27.63
C PRO A 379 1.70 -8.27 27.02
N GLY A 380 2.59 -7.35 27.40
CA GLY A 380 4.00 -7.34 26.98
C GLY A 380 4.24 -6.87 25.54
N GLN A 381 3.25 -6.29 24.86
CA GLN A 381 3.49 -5.63 23.56
C GLN A 381 4.50 -4.49 23.69
N LEU A 382 5.29 -4.31 22.63
CA LEU A 382 6.30 -3.28 22.49
C LEU A 382 5.94 -2.39 21.30
N SER A 383 6.25 -1.12 21.38
CA SER A 383 6.25 -0.22 20.23
C SER A 383 7.41 -0.55 19.27
N ALA A 384 7.34 -0.05 18.04
CA ALA A 384 8.44 -0.18 17.09
C ALA A 384 9.74 0.42 17.65
N ALA A 385 9.64 1.56 18.36
CA ALA A 385 10.77 2.21 19.01
C ALA A 385 11.41 1.35 20.10
N GLU A 386 10.60 0.73 20.97
CA GLU A 386 11.10 -0.16 22.03
C GLU A 386 11.74 -1.42 21.44
N ILE A 387 11.19 -1.99 20.36
CA ILE A 387 11.80 -3.12 19.65
C ILE A 387 13.16 -2.73 19.09
N ASN A 388 13.25 -1.58 18.39
CA ASN A 388 14.50 -1.11 17.81
C ASN A 388 15.54 -0.80 18.90
N GLY A 389 15.14 -0.20 20.02
CA GLY A 389 16.00 0.03 21.18
C GLY A 389 16.51 -1.27 21.82
N ALA A 390 15.64 -2.28 21.95
CA ALA A 390 16.03 -3.59 22.46
C ALA A 390 17.03 -4.28 21.52
N LEU A 391 16.77 -4.28 20.21
CA LEU A 391 17.68 -4.84 19.21
C LEU A 391 19.03 -4.12 19.19
N SER A 392 19.04 -2.80 19.35
CA SER A 392 20.27 -2.02 19.48
C SER A 392 21.07 -2.45 20.70
N THR A 393 20.42 -2.56 21.86
CA THR A 393 21.05 -2.97 23.12
C THR A 393 21.63 -4.39 23.03
N MET A 394 20.96 -5.30 22.32
CA MET A 394 21.44 -6.67 22.09
C MET A 394 22.48 -6.78 20.96
N GLY A 395 22.87 -5.68 20.32
CA GLY A 395 23.81 -5.68 19.19
C GLY A 395 23.21 -6.25 17.88
N GLN A 396 21.92 -6.52 17.84
CA GLN A 396 21.18 -7.03 16.67
C GLN A 396 20.78 -5.90 15.70
N LEU A 397 20.82 -4.64 16.15
CA LEU A 397 20.69 -3.45 15.32
C LEU A 397 21.90 -2.54 15.57
N PRO A 398 23.08 -2.84 14.99
CA PRO A 398 24.29 -2.09 15.24
C PRO A 398 24.15 -0.63 14.77
N LYS A 399 24.68 0.30 15.55
CA LYS A 399 24.75 1.73 15.19
C LYS A 399 25.50 1.89 13.87
N LYS A 400 24.93 2.69 12.96
CA LYS A 400 25.49 3.04 11.65
C LYS A 400 25.47 4.55 11.45
N ASN A 401 26.34 5.03 10.57
CA ASN A 401 26.35 6.41 10.11
C ASN A 401 25.60 6.49 8.78
N ILE A 402 24.49 7.21 8.76
CA ILE A 402 23.67 7.45 7.58
C ILE A 402 23.79 8.93 7.22
N TYR A 403 23.95 9.21 5.93
CA TYR A 403 24.26 10.56 5.46
C TYR A 403 23.20 11.12 4.53
N ALA A 404 22.89 12.40 4.67
CA ALA A 404 22.29 13.20 3.61
C ALA A 404 23.41 14.00 2.93
N ILE A 405 23.79 13.65 1.70
CA ILE A 405 24.95 14.21 1.00
C ILE A 405 24.49 15.16 -0.12
N GLY A 406 24.76 16.45 0.03
CA GLY A 406 24.30 17.46 -0.92
C GLY A 406 23.85 18.75 -0.28
N SER A 407 23.03 19.51 -1.00
CA SER A 407 22.50 20.82 -0.55
C SER A 407 21.33 20.68 0.43
N PHE A 408 21.54 19.93 1.52
CA PHE A 408 20.50 19.66 2.52
C PHE A 408 20.52 20.63 3.69
N ARG A 409 21.66 21.29 3.97
CA ARG A 409 21.79 22.25 5.09
C ARG A 409 20.83 23.44 4.99
N SER A 410 20.42 23.80 3.78
CA SER A 410 19.44 24.86 3.52
C SER A 410 17.99 24.40 3.63
N THR A 411 17.73 23.14 4.01
CA THR A 411 16.38 22.55 4.07
C THR A 411 16.14 21.88 5.44
N PRO A 412 14.90 21.84 5.95
CA PRO A 412 14.60 21.11 7.19
C PRO A 412 14.55 19.58 6.99
N GLN A 413 14.89 19.07 5.80
CA GLN A 413 14.82 17.66 5.47
C GLN A 413 15.74 16.82 6.35
N ALA A 414 16.98 17.26 6.56
CA ALA A 414 17.91 16.51 7.40
C ALA A 414 17.42 16.38 8.85
N THR A 415 16.93 17.49 9.44
CA THR A 415 16.34 17.50 10.78
C THR A 415 15.08 16.63 10.84
N PHE A 416 14.29 16.55 9.77
CA PHE A 416 13.14 15.66 9.70
C PHE A 416 13.52 14.17 9.73
N PHE A 417 14.55 13.77 8.96
CA PHE A 417 15.09 12.40 9.02
C PHE A 417 15.61 12.06 10.41
N GLU A 418 16.36 12.96 11.05
CA GLU A 418 16.85 12.79 12.42
C GLU A 418 15.70 12.59 13.42
N LYS A 419 14.63 13.41 13.34
CA LYS A 419 13.43 13.21 14.14
C LYS A 419 12.79 11.84 13.90
N CYS A 420 12.65 11.42 12.64
CA CYS A 420 12.09 10.10 12.33
C CYS A 420 12.93 8.98 12.96
N PHE A 421 14.25 9.08 12.93
CA PHE A 421 15.13 8.07 13.51
C PHE A 421 14.94 7.99 15.04
N ASN A 422 14.85 9.14 15.70
CA ASN A 422 14.62 9.21 17.14
C ASN A 422 13.23 8.67 17.53
N GLU A 423 12.17 9.07 16.84
CA GLU A 423 10.80 8.56 17.07
C GLU A 423 10.69 7.04 16.83
N LEU A 424 11.46 6.52 15.88
CA LEU A 424 11.54 5.09 15.60
C LEU A 424 12.51 4.34 16.52
N GLY A 425 13.15 4.99 17.49
CA GLY A 425 14.13 4.35 18.39
C GLY A 425 15.34 3.75 17.67
N LEU A 426 15.71 4.28 16.50
CA LEU A 426 16.83 3.79 15.71
C LEU A 426 18.16 4.33 16.27
N PRO A 427 19.21 3.48 16.41
CA PRO A 427 20.47 3.90 17.01
C PRO A 427 21.40 4.65 16.06
N HIS A 428 21.00 4.81 14.80
CA HIS A 428 21.85 5.36 13.75
C HIS A 428 22.18 6.84 13.99
N ASN A 429 23.39 7.23 13.63
CA ASN A 429 23.74 8.64 13.52
C ASN A 429 23.34 9.14 12.13
N PHE A 430 22.53 10.18 12.06
CA PHE A 430 22.15 10.82 10.81
C PHE A 430 22.84 12.17 10.68
N ALA A 431 23.59 12.38 9.60
CA ALA A 431 24.33 13.63 9.41
C ALA A 431 24.13 14.20 8.00
N SER A 432 23.92 15.52 7.93
CA SER A 432 23.91 16.26 6.66
C SER A 432 25.32 16.73 6.30
N VAL A 433 25.75 16.47 5.07
CA VAL A 433 27.09 16.81 4.59
C VAL A 433 26.98 17.50 3.23
N ASP A 434 27.67 18.64 3.08
CA ASP A 434 27.74 19.30 1.78
C ASP A 434 28.72 18.55 0.88
N ARG A 435 28.27 18.21 -0.32
CA ARG A 435 29.10 17.50 -1.30
C ARG A 435 30.24 18.39 -1.85
N GLY A 436 30.03 19.71 -1.90
CA GLY A 436 30.96 20.63 -2.58
C GLY A 436 31.21 20.26 -4.04
N VAL A 437 32.12 20.97 -4.71
CA VAL A 437 32.45 20.71 -6.14
C VAL A 437 33.41 19.51 -6.29
N LYS A 438 34.16 19.15 -5.25
CA LYS A 438 35.19 18.09 -5.25
C LYS A 438 34.97 16.96 -4.23
N GLY A 439 33.89 16.98 -3.44
CA GLY A 439 33.67 15.96 -2.42
C GLY A 439 33.23 14.63 -3.04
N SER A 440 34.01 13.57 -2.79
CA SER A 440 33.69 12.23 -3.23
C SER A 440 32.75 11.55 -2.24
N VAL A 441 31.61 11.04 -2.71
CA VAL A 441 30.68 10.22 -1.90
C VAL A 441 31.38 8.94 -1.42
N GLU A 442 32.33 8.43 -2.21
CA GLU A 442 33.13 7.26 -1.90
C GLU A 442 33.84 7.37 -0.54
N ALA A 443 34.36 8.55 -0.19
CA ALA A 443 35.08 8.75 1.08
C ALA A 443 34.18 8.53 2.31
N PHE A 444 32.87 8.77 2.18
CA PHE A 444 31.88 8.47 3.22
C PHE A 444 31.49 6.99 3.20
N CYS A 445 31.35 6.39 2.02
CA CYS A 445 31.06 4.96 1.88
C CYS A 445 32.17 4.08 2.48
N LEU A 446 33.42 4.52 2.41
CA LEU A 446 34.57 3.81 2.98
C LEU A 446 34.72 3.98 4.50
N GLN A 447 33.92 4.83 5.15
CA GLN A 447 33.98 5.00 6.60
C GLN A 447 33.50 3.73 7.32
N PRO A 448 34.13 3.37 8.46
CA PRO A 448 33.59 2.33 9.32
C PRO A 448 32.13 2.63 9.69
N ASN A 449 31.30 1.59 9.71
CA ASN A 449 29.89 1.69 10.05
C ASN A 449 29.04 2.57 9.12
N PHE A 450 29.45 2.81 7.88
CA PHE A 450 28.55 3.37 6.87
C PHE A 450 27.26 2.54 6.77
N GLY A 451 26.11 3.20 6.89
CA GLY A 451 24.78 2.59 6.89
C GLY A 451 23.95 2.88 5.65
N GLY A 452 24.37 3.87 4.85
CA GLY A 452 23.65 4.31 3.66
C GLY A 452 23.71 5.82 3.49
N ALA A 453 23.24 6.30 2.35
CA ALA A 453 23.18 7.71 2.06
C ALA A 453 21.99 8.08 1.17
N TYR A 454 21.38 9.22 1.45
CA TYR A 454 20.50 9.94 0.53
C TYR A 454 21.29 11.08 -0.11
N ILE A 455 21.20 11.22 -1.43
CA ILE A 455 22.11 12.05 -2.22
C ILE A 455 21.31 12.97 -3.14
N ASN A 456 21.55 14.28 -3.03
CA ASN A 456 20.92 15.29 -3.89
C ASN A 456 21.91 16.42 -4.22
N PRO A 457 22.29 16.64 -5.49
CA PRO A 457 21.83 15.94 -6.69
C PRO A 457 22.36 14.51 -6.79
N PRO A 458 21.63 13.60 -7.47
CA PRO A 458 22.00 12.18 -7.56
C PRO A 458 23.36 11.94 -8.22
N LEU A 459 23.92 10.76 -7.99
CA LEU A 459 25.13 10.28 -8.67
C LEU A 459 24.78 9.65 -10.01
N HIS A 460 25.67 9.74 -10.99
CA HIS A 460 25.60 8.85 -12.16
C HIS A 460 25.73 7.40 -11.71
N SER A 461 24.96 6.49 -12.31
CA SER A 461 24.88 5.10 -11.87
C SER A 461 26.19 4.30 -11.99
N ASN A 462 27.13 4.73 -12.83
CA ASN A 462 28.41 4.07 -13.04
C ASN A 462 29.47 4.45 -11.98
N GLN A 463 29.17 4.17 -10.70
CA GLN A 463 30.14 4.37 -9.61
C GLN A 463 30.87 3.06 -9.31
N PRO A 464 32.21 3.00 -9.41
CA PRO A 464 32.97 1.77 -9.16
C PRO A 464 32.78 1.20 -7.75
N TYR A 465 32.58 2.08 -6.76
CA TYR A 465 32.36 1.71 -5.37
C TYR A 465 30.90 1.30 -5.07
N ILE A 466 29.97 1.39 -6.02
CA ILE A 466 28.58 0.93 -5.89
C ILE A 466 28.36 -0.22 -6.88
N PRO A 467 28.79 -1.44 -6.54
CA PRO A 467 28.85 -2.55 -7.50
C PRO A 467 27.48 -3.08 -7.92
N ILE A 468 26.46 -2.90 -7.07
CA ILE A 468 25.11 -3.41 -7.31
C ILE A 468 24.18 -2.23 -7.54
N LEU A 469 23.36 -2.31 -8.59
CA LEU A 469 22.33 -1.32 -8.90
C LEU A 469 20.98 -2.01 -8.96
N SER A 470 19.96 -1.36 -8.43
CA SER A 470 18.58 -1.72 -8.72
C SER A 470 18.30 -1.57 -10.22
N ASP A 471 17.31 -2.31 -10.73
CA ASP A 471 16.87 -2.17 -12.13
C ASP A 471 16.46 -0.72 -12.44
N ALA A 472 15.87 -0.04 -11.45
CA ALA A 472 15.49 1.37 -11.58
C ALA A 472 16.72 2.27 -11.71
N ALA A 473 17.66 2.22 -10.77
CA ALA A 473 18.86 3.06 -10.82
C ALA A 473 19.70 2.81 -12.09
N ARG A 474 19.79 1.56 -12.53
CA ARG A 474 20.48 1.17 -13.78
C ARG A 474 19.79 1.76 -15.01
N THR A 475 18.47 1.70 -15.07
CA THR A 475 17.69 2.17 -16.23
C THR A 475 17.61 3.70 -16.27
N ILE A 476 17.43 4.33 -15.11
CA ILE A 476 17.42 5.79 -14.94
C ILE A 476 18.81 6.37 -15.22
N GLY A 477 19.88 5.64 -14.90
CA GLY A 477 21.25 6.12 -15.01
C GLY A 477 21.69 6.98 -13.83
N ALA A 478 20.90 7.03 -12.75
CA ALA A 478 21.15 7.87 -11.59
C ALA A 478 20.82 7.16 -10.26
N VAL A 479 21.65 7.38 -9.25
CA VAL A 479 21.53 6.86 -7.88
C VAL A 479 21.33 8.03 -6.93
N ASP A 480 20.17 8.11 -6.29
CA ASP A 480 19.88 9.10 -5.23
C ASP A 480 19.95 8.47 -3.83
N THR A 481 20.00 7.13 -3.74
CA THR A 481 19.97 6.41 -2.46
C THR A 481 20.96 5.26 -2.51
N ILE A 482 21.92 5.23 -1.57
CA ILE A 482 22.84 4.11 -1.37
C ILE A 482 22.34 3.31 -0.17
N VAL A 483 22.02 2.04 -0.41
CA VAL A 483 21.57 1.09 0.61
C VAL A 483 22.69 0.11 0.90
N VAL A 484 22.89 -0.20 2.17
CA VAL A 484 23.83 -1.22 2.61
C VAL A 484 23.06 -2.53 2.81
N ARG A 485 23.51 -3.62 2.15
CA ARG A 485 22.95 -4.97 2.34
C ARG A 485 24.01 -5.93 2.86
N GLY A 486 23.60 -6.83 3.75
CA GLY A 486 24.49 -7.80 4.40
C GLY A 486 25.15 -7.25 5.66
N GLU A 487 25.95 -8.09 6.32
CA GLU A 487 26.61 -7.78 7.59
C GLU A 487 28.12 -8.07 7.54
N GLY A 488 28.91 -7.30 8.27
CA GLY A 488 30.36 -7.49 8.37
C GLY A 488 31.06 -7.50 7.00
N ALA A 489 31.84 -8.53 6.74
CA ALA A 489 32.59 -8.70 5.49
C ALA A 489 31.72 -9.00 4.25
N SER A 490 30.43 -9.33 4.45
CA SER A 490 29.45 -9.57 3.36
C SER A 490 28.67 -8.31 2.95
N CYS A 491 29.03 -7.15 3.52
CA CYS A 491 28.44 -5.86 3.23
C CYS A 491 28.62 -5.48 1.75
N SER A 492 27.52 -5.20 1.07
CA SER A 492 27.50 -4.74 -0.32
C SER A 492 26.70 -3.44 -0.45
N PHE A 493 27.18 -2.53 -1.29
CA PHE A 493 26.49 -1.29 -1.58
C PHE A 493 25.58 -1.47 -2.79
N VAL A 494 24.32 -1.11 -2.60
CA VAL A 494 23.28 -1.14 -3.61
C VAL A 494 22.85 0.30 -3.91
N GLY A 495 23.07 0.76 -5.13
CA GLY A 495 22.52 2.02 -5.62
C GLY A 495 21.06 1.83 -6.03
N ASP A 496 20.18 2.66 -5.47
CA ASP A 496 18.77 2.75 -5.86
C ASP A 496 18.39 4.21 -6.17
N ASN A 497 17.17 4.38 -6.67
CA ASN A 497 16.55 5.65 -6.94
C ASN A 497 15.18 5.69 -6.22
N ALA A 498 15.03 6.54 -5.22
CA ALA A 498 13.80 6.73 -4.45
C ALA A 498 12.85 7.71 -5.15
N THR A 499 13.39 8.66 -5.92
CA THR A 499 12.63 9.74 -6.55
C THR A 499 11.53 9.22 -7.48
N TRP A 500 11.82 8.21 -8.31
CA TRP A 500 10.78 7.64 -9.19
C TRP A 500 9.64 6.97 -8.42
N LYS A 501 9.91 6.40 -7.23
CA LYS A 501 8.90 5.79 -6.36
C LYS A 501 7.99 6.86 -5.78
N GLY A 502 8.57 7.99 -5.36
CA GLY A 502 7.83 9.17 -4.92
C GLY A 502 6.91 9.73 -6.01
N ILE A 503 7.44 9.91 -7.23
CA ILE A 503 6.65 10.37 -8.39
C ILE A 503 5.51 9.39 -8.71
N ARG A 504 5.80 8.08 -8.73
CA ARG A 504 4.79 7.04 -8.97
C ARG A 504 3.69 7.05 -7.91
N ALA A 505 4.03 7.20 -6.64
CA ALA A 505 3.07 7.29 -5.54
C ALA A 505 2.20 8.54 -5.65
N THR A 506 2.77 9.69 -6.03
CA THR A 506 2.00 10.92 -6.33
C THR A 506 1.00 10.69 -7.46
N LEU A 507 1.45 10.12 -8.57
CA LEU A 507 0.61 9.85 -9.74
C LEU A 507 -0.57 8.92 -9.37
N THR A 508 -0.28 7.83 -8.64
CA THR A 508 -1.28 6.81 -8.30
C THR A 508 -2.13 7.13 -7.07
N ARG A 509 -2.00 8.34 -6.51
CA ARG A 509 -2.75 8.75 -5.31
C ARG A 509 -4.26 8.74 -5.54
N ASP A 510 -4.72 9.34 -6.63
CA ASP A 510 -6.14 9.46 -6.98
C ASP A 510 -6.54 8.64 -8.23
N PHE A 511 -5.59 7.91 -8.82
CA PHE A 511 -5.80 7.09 -10.02
C PHE A 511 -5.19 5.70 -9.86
N ALA A 512 -5.91 4.69 -10.34
CA ALA A 512 -5.38 3.33 -10.39
C ALA A 512 -4.28 3.21 -11.47
N PRO A 513 -3.30 2.30 -11.33
CA PRO A 513 -2.28 2.09 -12.37
C PRO A 513 -2.83 1.87 -13.78
N SER A 514 -3.99 1.23 -13.93
CA SER A 514 -4.63 1.01 -15.23
C SER A 514 -4.98 2.30 -15.96
N ALA A 515 -5.16 3.41 -15.26
CA ALA A 515 -5.55 4.68 -15.86
C ALA A 515 -4.46 5.26 -16.79
N TYR A 516 -3.22 4.84 -16.59
CA TYR A 516 -2.06 5.23 -17.39
C TYR A 516 -1.85 4.31 -18.59
N LYS A 517 -2.38 3.09 -18.56
CA LYS A 517 -2.02 2.04 -19.52
C LYS A 517 -2.28 2.50 -20.97
N ASP A 518 -1.24 2.41 -21.81
CA ASP A 518 -1.29 2.75 -23.24
C ASP A 518 -1.72 4.20 -23.56
N ARG A 519 -1.77 5.10 -22.56
CA ARG A 519 -2.12 6.52 -22.73
C ARG A 519 -0.88 7.38 -23.06
N ALA A 520 -1.12 8.54 -23.66
CA ALA A 520 -0.07 9.53 -23.87
C ALA A 520 0.25 10.32 -22.59
N ALA A 521 1.53 10.67 -22.41
CA ALA A 521 1.98 11.60 -21.37
C ALA A 521 2.92 12.67 -21.95
N ILE A 522 3.01 13.82 -21.29
CA ILE A 522 3.95 14.89 -21.66
C ILE A 522 4.87 15.20 -20.49
N ILE A 523 6.16 15.30 -20.76
CA ILE A 523 7.18 15.70 -19.80
C ILE A 523 7.83 17.00 -20.26
N LEU A 524 7.91 17.99 -19.36
CA LEU A 524 8.66 19.22 -19.57
C LEU A 524 9.90 19.21 -18.69
N SER A 525 11.07 19.39 -19.29
CA SER A 525 12.33 19.44 -18.54
C SER A 525 13.38 20.24 -19.32
N SER A 526 14.37 20.77 -18.61
CA SER A 526 15.56 21.39 -19.24
C SER A 526 16.59 20.36 -19.68
N SER A 527 16.55 19.13 -19.13
CA SER A 527 17.50 18.07 -19.45
C SER A 527 16.83 16.68 -19.42
N GLY A 528 17.42 15.72 -20.11
CA GLY A 528 16.98 14.32 -20.05
C GLY A 528 17.30 13.64 -18.72
N GLU A 529 18.32 14.10 -18.01
CA GLU A 529 18.73 13.58 -16.70
C GLU A 529 17.68 13.90 -15.63
N ASP A 530 17.20 15.14 -15.58
CA ASP A 530 16.14 15.56 -14.63
C ASP A 530 14.80 14.86 -14.91
N ALA A 531 14.57 14.46 -16.17
CA ALA A 531 13.37 13.76 -16.60
C ALA A 531 13.46 12.23 -16.42
N ALA A 532 14.63 11.66 -16.17
CA ALA A 532 14.87 10.23 -16.23
C ALA A 532 14.00 9.44 -15.23
N SER A 533 13.92 9.92 -13.98
CA SER A 533 13.08 9.33 -12.93
C SER A 533 11.58 9.42 -13.27
N ILE A 534 11.16 10.47 -13.96
CA ILE A 534 9.76 10.67 -14.40
C ILE A 534 9.41 9.66 -15.50
N ILE A 535 10.28 9.50 -16.50
CA ILE A 535 10.09 8.53 -17.58
C ILE A 535 9.97 7.12 -17.00
N PHE A 536 10.85 6.77 -16.05
CA PHE A 536 10.80 5.46 -15.40
C PHE A 536 9.51 5.27 -14.58
N ALA A 537 9.09 6.29 -13.80
CA ALA A 537 7.84 6.24 -13.04
C ALA A 537 6.62 6.05 -13.94
N LEU A 538 6.50 6.79 -15.05
CA LEU A 538 5.38 6.62 -15.98
C LEU A 538 5.40 5.24 -16.67
N ARG A 539 6.58 4.75 -17.07
CA ARG A 539 6.72 3.39 -17.63
C ARG A 539 6.36 2.29 -16.64
N SER A 540 6.63 2.48 -15.35
CA SER A 540 6.19 1.54 -14.30
C SER A 540 4.67 1.39 -14.24
N LEU A 541 3.93 2.39 -14.74
CA LEU A 541 2.47 2.41 -14.85
C LEU A 541 1.98 1.97 -16.24
N ASN A 542 2.87 1.39 -17.06
CA ASN A 542 2.57 0.94 -18.42
C ASN A 542 2.03 2.07 -19.34
N ILE A 543 2.49 3.31 -19.14
CA ILE A 543 2.18 4.42 -20.04
C ILE A 543 2.57 4.06 -21.48
N GLY A 544 1.80 4.57 -22.45
CA GLY A 544 2.12 4.43 -23.86
C GLY A 544 3.21 5.42 -24.28
N LYS A 545 2.87 6.26 -25.26
CA LYS A 545 3.80 7.21 -25.85
C LYS A 545 4.07 8.40 -24.92
N ILE A 546 5.35 8.73 -24.72
CA ILE A 546 5.76 9.89 -23.91
C ILE A 546 6.28 10.99 -24.84
N TYR A 547 5.70 12.17 -24.76
CA TYR A 547 6.16 13.34 -25.49
C TYR A 547 7.01 14.24 -24.58
N THR A 548 8.03 14.89 -25.13
CA THR A 548 8.94 15.74 -24.35
C THR A 548 9.01 17.17 -24.88
N VAL A 549 9.11 18.13 -23.94
CA VAL A 549 9.35 19.54 -24.22
C VAL A 549 10.67 19.93 -23.56
N GLY A 550 11.59 20.51 -24.33
CA GLY A 550 12.86 21.06 -23.83
C GLY A 550 14.04 20.09 -23.79
N PHE A 551 13.83 18.79 -24.06
CA PHE A 551 14.91 17.79 -24.09
C PHE A 551 14.60 16.62 -25.04
N LYS A 552 15.63 15.83 -25.35
CA LYS A 552 15.52 14.53 -26.03
C LYS A 552 15.98 13.43 -25.08
N ALA A 553 15.22 12.35 -24.96
CA ALA A 553 15.61 11.19 -24.17
C ALA A 553 16.78 10.44 -24.84
N GLN A 554 17.66 9.86 -24.04
CA GLN A 554 18.83 9.10 -24.49
C GLN A 554 18.89 7.74 -23.78
N GLY A 555 19.71 6.83 -24.32
CA GLY A 555 19.98 5.53 -23.70
C GLY A 555 18.73 4.63 -23.57
N PRO A 556 18.64 3.79 -22.52
CA PRO A 556 17.51 2.88 -22.29
C PRO A 556 16.14 3.58 -22.17
N LEU A 557 16.16 4.88 -21.87
CA LEU A 557 14.96 5.69 -21.75
C LEU A 557 14.46 6.29 -23.07
N ALA A 558 15.18 6.18 -24.19
CA ALA A 558 14.77 6.78 -25.46
C ALA A 558 13.57 6.08 -26.14
N SER A 559 13.38 4.78 -25.92
CA SER A 559 12.35 4.00 -26.63
C SER A 559 10.91 4.49 -26.35
N GLY A 560 10.15 4.84 -27.39
CA GLY A 560 8.77 5.34 -27.22
C GLY A 560 8.67 6.73 -26.59
N VAL A 561 9.78 7.49 -26.55
CA VAL A 561 9.83 8.89 -26.14
C VAL A 561 10.10 9.78 -27.35
N GLU A 562 9.25 10.76 -27.60
CA GLU A 562 9.35 11.64 -28.76
C GLU A 562 9.38 13.12 -28.37
N PRO A 563 10.42 13.87 -28.79
CA PRO A 563 10.47 15.31 -28.55
C PRO A 563 9.51 16.04 -29.47
N PHE A 564 8.80 17.03 -28.92
CA PHE A 564 8.07 17.99 -29.74
C PHE A 564 9.05 18.87 -30.50
N THR A 565 8.89 18.93 -31.82
CA THR A 565 9.72 19.74 -32.72
C THR A 565 9.04 21.03 -33.17
N SER A 566 7.72 21.15 -33.00
CA SER A 566 6.93 22.33 -33.36
C SER A 566 5.61 22.43 -32.57
N ILE A 567 4.95 23.60 -32.59
CA ILE A 567 3.62 23.77 -31.99
C ILE A 567 2.59 22.84 -32.67
N GLU A 568 2.72 22.62 -33.98
CA GLU A 568 1.87 21.70 -34.75
C GLU A 568 1.99 20.26 -34.22
N SER A 569 3.19 19.85 -33.77
CA SER A 569 3.38 18.52 -33.18
C SER A 569 2.62 18.36 -31.86
N VAL A 570 2.45 19.43 -31.08
CA VAL A 570 1.63 19.43 -29.85
C VAL A 570 0.14 19.30 -30.19
N GLN A 571 -0.32 20.00 -31.23
CA GLN A 571 -1.73 19.97 -31.65
C GLN A 571 -2.18 18.62 -32.22
N ARG A 572 -1.23 17.79 -32.68
CA ARG A 572 -1.50 16.44 -33.21
C ARG A 572 -1.55 15.36 -32.12
N VAL A 573 -1.19 15.69 -30.89
CA VAL A 573 -1.20 14.72 -29.79
C VAL A 573 -2.61 14.52 -29.28
N ASP A 574 -3.03 13.25 -29.28
CA ASP A 574 -4.22 12.82 -28.58
C ASP A 574 -4.15 13.22 -27.11
N GLN A 575 -5.31 13.48 -26.54
CA GLN A 575 -5.43 14.08 -25.21
C GLN A 575 -4.58 13.32 -24.16
N PRO A 576 -3.51 13.92 -23.62
CA PRO A 576 -2.60 13.24 -22.71
C PRO A 576 -3.29 13.00 -21.36
N PHE A 577 -2.99 11.86 -20.75
CA PHE A 577 -3.49 11.53 -19.42
C PHE A 577 -2.66 12.21 -18.32
N ALA A 578 -1.35 12.30 -18.51
CA ALA A 578 -0.44 12.89 -17.54
C ALA A 578 0.43 13.99 -18.15
N ILE A 579 0.61 15.09 -17.41
CA ILE A 579 1.65 16.08 -17.66
C ILE A 579 2.54 16.17 -16.42
N VAL A 580 3.85 16.05 -16.60
CA VAL A 580 4.82 16.20 -15.51
C VAL A 580 5.84 17.28 -15.87
N SER A 581 5.98 18.28 -15.00
CA SER A 581 6.94 19.38 -15.18
C SER A 581 8.10 19.22 -14.19
N ALA A 582 9.31 19.04 -14.72
CA ALA A 582 10.58 19.17 -14.02
C ALA A 582 11.34 20.43 -14.45
N LEU A 583 10.61 21.49 -14.79
CA LEU A 583 11.21 22.79 -15.07
C LEU A 583 11.71 23.44 -13.77
N PRO A 584 12.80 24.21 -13.82
CA PRO A 584 13.24 24.97 -12.65
C PRO A 584 12.22 26.08 -12.32
N PRO A 585 12.19 26.59 -11.08
CA PRO A 585 11.16 27.53 -10.60
C PRO A 585 10.97 28.76 -11.48
N GLU A 586 12.05 29.30 -12.04
CA GLU A 586 12.04 30.49 -12.89
C GLU A 586 11.31 30.25 -14.22
N LYS A 587 11.29 28.99 -14.67
CA LYS A 587 10.67 28.54 -15.92
C LYS A 587 9.34 27.79 -15.70
N SER A 588 8.94 27.53 -14.46
CA SER A 588 7.72 26.77 -14.14
C SER A 588 6.45 27.31 -14.83
N HIS A 589 6.32 28.62 -15.01
CA HIS A 589 5.19 29.24 -15.71
C HIS A 589 5.02 28.81 -17.18
N LEU A 590 6.06 28.28 -17.82
CA LEU A 590 6.03 27.86 -19.23
C LEU A 590 5.12 26.66 -19.48
N VAL A 591 4.74 25.90 -18.44
CA VAL A 591 3.80 24.78 -18.58
C VAL A 591 2.33 25.23 -18.73
N GLN A 592 2.00 26.46 -18.30
CA GLN A 592 0.61 26.93 -18.24
C GLN A 592 -0.11 26.96 -19.60
N PRO A 593 0.50 27.39 -20.72
CA PRO A 593 -0.15 27.34 -22.02
C PRO A 593 -0.54 25.92 -22.44
N LEU A 594 0.30 24.93 -22.11
CA LEU A 594 0.06 23.53 -22.40
C LEU A 594 -1.14 22.98 -21.59
N LEU A 595 -1.20 23.33 -20.31
CA LEU A 595 -2.31 22.96 -19.42
C LEU A 595 -3.65 23.51 -19.94
N ARG A 596 -3.65 24.76 -20.40
CA ARG A 596 -4.83 25.41 -20.99
C ARG A 596 -5.21 24.83 -22.34
N HIS A 597 -4.22 24.47 -23.18
CA HIS A 597 -4.47 23.85 -24.48
C HIS A 597 -5.21 22.53 -24.34
N PHE A 598 -4.79 21.69 -23.39
CA PHE A 598 -5.44 20.42 -23.07
C PHE A 598 -6.54 20.55 -22.00
N SER A 599 -7.07 21.75 -21.80
CA SER A 599 -8.24 21.96 -20.96
C SER A 599 -9.46 21.24 -21.55
N SER A 600 -10.44 21.00 -20.70
CA SER A 600 -11.62 20.18 -21.03
C SER A 600 -12.62 20.88 -21.96
N SER A 601 -12.37 22.14 -22.35
CA SER A 601 -13.40 23.00 -22.95
C SER A 601 -13.55 22.93 -24.47
N GLY A 602 -13.21 21.82 -25.16
CA GLY A 602 -13.14 21.90 -26.63
C GLY A 602 -13.41 20.69 -27.54
N ARG A 603 -13.36 19.42 -27.10
CA ARG A 603 -13.58 18.29 -28.03
C ARG A 603 -14.31 17.11 -27.37
N LEU A 604 -15.65 17.18 -27.50
CA LEU A 604 -16.68 16.13 -27.55
C LEU A 604 -16.29 14.68 -27.16
N THR A 605 -16.84 14.21 -26.04
CA THR A 605 -17.62 12.95 -25.99
C THR A 605 -19.03 13.29 -25.48
N PRO A 606 -20.11 12.85 -26.14
CA PRO A 606 -21.48 13.25 -25.81
C PRO A 606 -22.02 12.40 -24.65
N THR A 607 -21.67 12.76 -23.42
CA THR A 607 -22.42 12.34 -22.23
C THR A 607 -22.53 13.54 -21.31
N ARG A 608 -23.76 13.92 -20.97
CA ARG A 608 -24.11 15.11 -20.18
C ARG A 608 -23.23 15.22 -18.92
N HIS A 609 -22.26 16.14 -18.95
CA HIS A 609 -21.49 16.51 -17.77
C HIS A 609 -22.37 17.36 -16.86
N VAL A 610 -22.79 16.80 -15.72
CA VAL A 610 -23.28 17.58 -14.58
C VAL A 610 -22.06 17.94 -13.73
N ALA A 611 -21.88 19.24 -13.49
CA ALA A 611 -20.77 19.74 -12.68
C ALA A 611 -20.84 19.20 -11.24
N GLY A 612 -19.69 18.74 -10.73
CA GLY A 612 -19.50 18.39 -9.33
C GLY A 612 -19.05 16.94 -9.12
N ILE A 613 -17.90 16.79 -8.45
CA ILE A 613 -17.35 15.60 -7.75
C ILE A 613 -16.43 14.66 -8.58
N GLY A 614 -16.44 14.67 -9.91
CA GLY A 614 -15.46 13.91 -10.74
C GLY A 614 -14.29 14.76 -11.25
N GLY A 615 -13.04 14.43 -10.88
CA GLY A 615 -11.86 15.05 -11.49
C GLY A 615 -11.62 14.48 -12.89
N LYS A 616 -11.37 15.34 -13.88
CA LYS A 616 -11.62 15.10 -15.32
C LYS A 616 -10.63 14.16 -16.04
N GLY A 617 -10.27 13.04 -15.41
CA GLY A 617 -9.53 11.94 -16.02
C GLY A 617 -8.11 12.29 -16.48
N LYS A 618 -7.43 13.24 -15.81
CA LYS A 618 -6.03 13.63 -16.10
C LYS A 618 -5.30 14.15 -14.87
N VAL A 619 -3.98 13.99 -14.86
CA VAL A 619 -3.10 14.38 -13.76
C VAL A 619 -1.97 15.31 -14.18
N PHE A 620 -1.72 16.35 -13.38
CA PHE A 620 -0.58 17.24 -13.52
C PHE A 620 0.31 17.15 -12.28
N VAL A 621 1.63 17.01 -12.47
CA VAL A 621 2.61 17.03 -11.37
C VAL A 621 3.66 18.10 -11.66
N ASP A 622 3.79 19.08 -10.76
CA ASP A 622 4.85 20.10 -10.82
C ASP A 622 5.95 19.79 -9.79
N LEU A 623 7.16 19.50 -10.28
CA LEU A 623 8.32 19.17 -9.45
C LEU A 623 9.19 20.41 -9.13
N ALA A 624 8.84 21.59 -9.63
CA ALA A 624 9.57 22.81 -9.32
C ALA A 624 9.51 23.13 -7.82
N ASN A 625 10.68 23.33 -7.20
CA ASN A 625 10.88 23.65 -5.79
C ASN A 625 11.52 25.03 -5.63
N GLY A 626 10.87 25.92 -4.88
CA GLY A 626 11.36 27.28 -4.61
C GLY A 626 10.49 28.41 -5.19
N PRO A 627 10.93 29.68 -5.01
CA PRO A 627 10.18 30.85 -5.45
C PRO A 627 9.97 30.87 -6.96
N ARG A 628 8.73 31.06 -7.40
CA ARG A 628 8.35 31.01 -8.82
C ARG A 628 7.38 32.11 -9.19
N LYS A 629 7.32 32.40 -10.49
CA LYS A 629 6.32 33.31 -11.07
C LYS A 629 5.07 32.50 -11.48
N GLY A 630 3.91 32.94 -11.02
CA GLY A 630 2.63 32.29 -11.32
C GLY A 630 2.43 30.97 -10.56
N ASP A 631 1.26 30.37 -10.77
CA ASP A 631 0.84 29.16 -10.08
C ASP A 631 0.35 28.11 -11.10
N PRO A 632 1.26 27.25 -11.58
CA PRO A 632 0.91 26.16 -12.49
C PRO A 632 -0.13 25.20 -11.92
N ILE A 633 -0.15 24.99 -10.60
CA ILE A 633 -1.10 24.09 -9.92
C ILE A 633 -2.52 24.67 -10.02
N ALA A 634 -2.70 25.94 -9.62
CA ALA A 634 -4.00 26.59 -9.74
C ALA A 634 -4.49 26.65 -11.21
N VAL A 635 -3.59 26.89 -12.17
CA VAL A 635 -3.94 26.87 -13.59
C VAL A 635 -4.36 25.49 -14.06
N ALA A 636 -3.67 24.43 -13.59
CA ALA A 636 -4.03 23.05 -13.89
C ALA A 636 -5.42 22.71 -13.34
N GLU A 637 -5.69 23.04 -12.08
CA GLU A 637 -7.00 22.82 -11.44
C GLU A 637 -8.13 23.55 -12.17
N GLN A 638 -7.93 24.84 -12.50
CA GLN A 638 -8.88 25.62 -13.31
C GLN A 638 -9.08 25.03 -14.70
N SER A 639 -8.04 24.41 -15.27
CA SER A 639 -8.10 23.71 -16.56
C SER A 639 -8.66 22.29 -16.43
N GLY A 640 -9.01 21.84 -15.22
CA GLY A 640 -9.67 20.57 -14.94
C GLY A 640 -8.76 19.38 -14.66
N TRP A 641 -7.49 19.62 -14.36
CA TRP A 641 -6.52 18.58 -14.00
C TRP A 641 -6.57 18.30 -12.49
N THR A 642 -6.37 17.03 -12.11
CA THR A 642 -5.93 16.73 -10.74
C THR A 642 -4.46 17.12 -10.63
N ALA A 643 -4.13 18.06 -9.75
CA ALA A 643 -2.79 18.66 -9.70
C ALA A 643 -2.08 18.35 -8.38
N TYR A 644 -0.80 18.02 -8.46
CA TYR A 644 0.08 17.83 -7.29
C TYR A 644 1.35 18.66 -7.42
N GLY A 645 1.79 19.20 -6.30
CA GLY A 645 3.03 19.95 -6.22
C GLY A 645 4.22 19.10 -5.78
N VAL A 646 5.39 19.73 -5.76
CA VAL A 646 6.62 19.12 -5.26
C VAL A 646 6.51 18.69 -3.80
N ALA A 647 5.65 19.34 -3.02
CA ALA A 647 5.42 18.98 -1.63
C ALA A 647 4.91 17.54 -1.44
N ASP A 648 3.96 17.14 -2.28
CA ASP A 648 3.39 15.79 -2.21
C ASP A 648 4.39 14.76 -2.74
N THR A 649 5.09 15.07 -3.83
CA THR A 649 6.12 14.18 -4.39
C THR A 649 7.30 13.99 -3.43
N SER A 650 7.81 15.06 -2.85
CA SER A 650 8.93 15.00 -1.92
C SER A 650 8.55 14.34 -0.58
N ALA A 651 7.30 14.44 -0.14
CA ALA A 651 6.81 13.64 1.00
C ALA A 651 6.86 12.14 0.68
N PHE A 652 6.30 11.70 -0.46
CA PHE A 652 6.39 10.29 -0.86
C PHE A 652 7.83 9.83 -1.10
N THR A 653 8.68 10.65 -1.73
CA THR A 653 10.11 10.36 -1.86
C THR A 653 10.76 10.17 -0.49
N THR A 654 10.43 11.01 0.49
CA THR A 654 10.94 10.88 1.86
C THR A 654 10.50 9.56 2.52
N VAL A 655 9.24 9.14 2.34
CA VAL A 655 8.74 7.84 2.81
C VAL A 655 9.56 6.70 2.19
N GLU A 656 9.79 6.73 0.88
CA GLU A 656 10.51 5.67 0.17
C GLU A 656 12.01 5.67 0.50
N THR A 657 12.63 6.84 0.70
CA THR A 657 14.02 6.96 1.16
C THR A 657 14.18 6.39 2.57
N LEU A 658 13.27 6.69 3.52
CA LEU A 658 13.28 6.07 4.86
C LEU A 658 13.15 4.56 4.77
N ARG A 659 12.21 4.07 3.95
CA ARG A 659 12.02 2.63 3.75
C ARG A 659 13.26 1.95 3.18
N LEU A 660 13.97 2.61 2.25
CA LEU A 660 15.20 2.10 1.66
C LEU A 660 16.38 2.12 2.64
N LEU A 661 16.56 3.20 3.40
CA LEU A 661 17.72 3.38 4.28
C LEU A 661 17.62 2.55 5.56
N VAL A 662 16.44 2.47 6.18
CA VAL A 662 16.27 1.87 7.51
C VAL A 662 15.19 0.80 7.58
N GLY A 663 14.51 0.49 6.47
CA GLY A 663 13.47 -0.55 6.43
C GLY A 663 12.19 -0.21 7.22
N GLN A 664 12.12 0.96 7.82
CA GLN A 664 10.98 1.42 8.62
C GLN A 664 9.99 2.21 7.76
N ASN A 665 8.72 2.16 8.13
CA ASN A 665 7.66 2.86 7.43
C ASN A 665 7.22 4.10 8.22
N VAL A 666 7.06 5.22 7.52
CA VAL A 666 6.49 6.46 8.07
C VAL A 666 5.35 6.86 7.13
N PRO A 667 4.12 7.06 7.63
CA PRO A 667 2.98 7.40 6.76
C PRO A 667 3.21 8.71 6.01
N TYR A 668 2.80 8.77 4.74
CA TYR A 668 2.82 10.01 3.94
C TYR A 668 2.18 11.18 4.68
N SER A 669 1.00 10.96 5.27
CA SER A 669 0.26 12.00 5.99
C SER A 669 1.04 12.51 7.20
N PHE A 670 1.79 11.65 7.89
CA PHE A 670 2.69 12.05 8.96
C PHE A 670 3.84 12.91 8.43
N VAL A 671 4.46 12.51 7.31
CA VAL A 671 5.51 13.32 6.67
C VAL A 671 4.97 14.70 6.34
N ARG A 672 3.78 14.82 5.70
CA ARG A 672 3.16 16.12 5.38
C ARG A 672 2.82 16.95 6.61
N LEU A 673 2.37 16.31 7.69
CA LEU A 673 2.02 16.96 8.94
C LEU A 673 3.28 17.53 9.64
N ALA A 674 4.29 16.67 9.83
CA ALA A 674 5.48 16.97 10.61
C ALA A 674 6.52 17.81 9.83
N SER A 675 6.48 17.79 8.49
CA SER A 675 7.31 18.66 7.65
C SER A 675 6.92 20.13 7.68
N GLY A 676 5.65 20.42 7.97
CA GLY A 676 5.05 21.74 7.71
C GLY A 676 5.22 22.20 6.25
N ARG A 677 5.17 23.52 6.02
CA ARG A 677 5.49 24.16 4.73
C ARG A 677 6.99 24.26 4.45
N GLY A 678 7.85 23.95 5.42
CA GLY A 678 9.28 24.26 5.37
C GLY A 678 10.14 23.34 4.50
N LEU A 679 9.66 22.13 4.14
CA LEU A 679 10.42 21.19 3.30
C LEU A 679 10.48 21.57 1.81
N TYR A 680 9.69 22.55 1.34
CA TYR A 680 9.31 22.68 -0.07
C TYR A 680 9.26 24.12 -0.58
#